data_AF-A0A6I3L9J2-F1
#
_entry.id   AF-A0A6I3L9J2-F1
#
_cell.length_a   1.000
_cell.length_b   1.000
_cell.length_c   1.000
_cell.angle_alpha   90.00
_cell.angle_beta   90.00
_cell.angle_gamma   90.00
#
_symmetry.space_group_name_H-M   'P 1'
#
loop_
_entity.id
_entity.type
_entity.pdbx_description
1 polymer ?
#
loop_
_entity_poly.entity_id
_entity_poly.type
_entity_poly.pdbx_seq_one_letter_code
_entity_poly.pdbx_strand_id
1 'polypeptide(L)'
;MPLTFFETMRGELYDAAGQAHHVAMDLRCESGHARGFVTNGRARITGTIRALPWAEGAAVIGTLIALPVTKRLMSYELEFRDDEGRAWRLSGRKDVRRLRGAHAGLTTLATTLSCEGEHVARGRMQFFANDYPSFLRSFQPWVSLRADLADGSSPEGILGPGHRETLAALAEVLIEPGGSVPPVDTGTIDRVDAYIGNMTPLMRSGLRAALRGLDAAARAKHGKRVAALTVPQRQALVEDARHGAALRHAVDAVETPLRIAHFGDRRYLDAIGAPRYDEPVLEQRPGWMANVATPTGLSRREAIDCDVVVIGTGAGGAAAAARLTEQGLGVIMVEEGDYAGRAQFRGDLGERTQKYWRDGGYNLALGNTVLGVSTGRLVGGTTAINSGTAFRTPDAVLREWLDLGFPSDFTPEAFTPYLDEVAAELGISTADPRYLGRVAQIVAAGADALGAAHGPLPRNAIGCDGQGQCVHGCPTDAKRSSNVSWVPRALKGGAQLYTNLTVTRILLSGGRATGVLAEGQDEHGAPRTLEIRSRAVVIATGTLMTPLLLRRNGITLPALGHHLSVHPSLGAVAMMPTPGSPWSGIPQGYQVEGLGDPLVTFEGVSIPPQFAAGALPFHGARLTEWMNRWSCTEQFGAMVRDTGTGSVHHGPGGRTLIRYHLTPRVQAALQHACASLAELFLRGGAESVALPIAGTPPIRTLDQARTVAEIRLSPRQFRMMGPHPLGTARMGRDAREAVVDFEHRVFGTTGLYIADGSVVPTSLGVNPQVTIMAFALRAADLIAADLN
;
A
#
# COMPACT_ATOMS: atom_id res chain seq x y z
N MET A 1 24.84 -2.99 -10.05
CA MET A 1 23.60 -3.78 -10.09
C MET A 1 23.76 -4.94 -11.07
N PRO A 2 23.38 -6.17 -10.69
CA PRO A 2 23.17 -7.26 -11.64
C PRO A 2 22.00 -6.92 -12.57
N LEU A 3 22.07 -7.32 -13.83
CA LEU A 3 21.02 -7.10 -14.83
C LEU A 3 20.29 -8.43 -15.06
N THR A 4 18.97 -8.45 -14.85
CA THR A 4 18.12 -9.61 -15.16
C THR A 4 16.95 -9.14 -16.01
N PHE A 5 16.67 -9.83 -17.12
CA PHE A 5 15.53 -9.58 -17.98
C PHE A 5 14.98 -10.89 -18.54
N PHE A 6 13.71 -10.88 -18.93
CA PHE A 6 13.01 -12.07 -19.45
C PHE A 6 12.62 -11.84 -20.91
N GLU A 7 12.77 -12.86 -21.75
CA GLU A 7 12.55 -12.78 -23.19
C GLU A 7 11.82 -14.01 -23.71
N THR A 8 10.92 -13.81 -24.67
CA THR A 8 10.33 -14.91 -25.44
C THR A 8 10.95 -14.93 -26.84
N MET A 9 11.48 -16.07 -27.25
CA MET A 9 11.96 -16.29 -28.61
C MET A 9 11.03 -17.23 -29.35
N ARG A 10 10.66 -16.91 -30.59
CA ARG A 10 9.91 -17.82 -31.45
C ARG A 10 10.42 -17.80 -32.88
N GLY A 11 10.20 -18.88 -33.60
CA GLY A 11 10.62 -18.98 -34.99
C GLY A 11 10.22 -20.29 -35.63
N GLU A 12 10.68 -20.46 -36.85
CA GLU A 12 10.52 -21.69 -37.62
C GLU A 12 11.90 -22.23 -37.97
N LEU A 13 12.09 -23.53 -37.74
CA LEU A 13 13.24 -24.30 -38.22
C LEU A 13 12.75 -25.31 -39.25
N TYR A 14 13.53 -25.50 -40.30
CA TYR A 14 13.27 -26.46 -41.36
C TYR A 14 14.23 -27.63 -41.23
N ASP A 15 13.70 -28.85 -41.22
CA ASP A 15 14.48 -30.08 -41.16
C ASP A 15 15.09 -30.45 -42.52
N ALA A 16 15.80 -31.59 -42.58
CA ALA A 16 16.42 -32.08 -43.80
C ALA A 16 15.42 -32.39 -44.94
N ALA A 17 14.15 -32.68 -44.61
CA ALA A 17 13.08 -32.90 -45.57
C ALA A 17 12.41 -31.59 -46.03
N GLY A 18 12.80 -30.45 -45.45
CA GLY A 18 12.23 -29.12 -45.72
C GLY A 18 10.92 -28.86 -44.99
N GLN A 19 10.52 -29.71 -44.03
CA GLN A 19 9.33 -29.50 -43.23
C GLN A 19 9.59 -28.43 -42.16
N ALA A 20 8.65 -27.50 -41.99
CA ALA A 20 8.73 -26.42 -41.02
C ALA A 20 8.24 -26.88 -39.64
N HIS A 21 9.00 -26.53 -38.60
CA HIS A 21 8.71 -26.81 -37.20
C HIS A 21 8.76 -25.53 -36.38
N HIS A 22 7.70 -25.27 -35.61
CA HIS A 22 7.64 -24.10 -34.73
C HIS A 22 8.47 -24.33 -33.48
N VAL A 23 9.34 -23.37 -33.19
CA VAL A 23 10.16 -23.35 -31.98
C VAL A 23 9.81 -22.13 -31.16
N ALA A 24 9.58 -22.33 -29.86
CA ALA A 24 9.30 -21.28 -28.90
C ALA A 24 10.11 -21.48 -27.62
N MET A 25 10.59 -20.40 -27.02
CA MET A 25 11.41 -20.42 -25.81
C MET A 25 11.04 -19.26 -24.90
N ASP A 26 11.01 -19.51 -23.60
CA ASP A 26 10.90 -18.48 -22.57
C ASP A 26 12.19 -18.47 -21.76
N LEU A 27 12.86 -17.31 -21.76
CA LEU A 27 14.24 -17.16 -21.33
C LEU A 27 14.37 -16.12 -20.22
N ARG A 28 15.22 -16.42 -19.25
CA ARG A 28 15.77 -15.49 -18.25
C ARG A 28 17.22 -15.23 -18.60
N CYS A 29 17.55 -13.97 -18.84
CA CYS A 29 18.89 -13.50 -19.17
C CYS A 29 19.49 -12.76 -17.96
N GLU A 30 20.69 -13.15 -17.54
CA GLU A 30 21.36 -12.62 -16.35
C GLU A 30 22.79 -12.17 -16.66
N SER A 31 23.18 -10.99 -16.15
CA SER A 31 24.57 -10.54 -16.17
C SER A 31 25.00 -10.04 -14.79
N GLY A 32 26.17 -10.48 -14.34
CA GLY A 32 26.67 -10.21 -12.99
C GLY A 32 26.76 -8.72 -12.65
N HIS A 33 27.09 -7.86 -13.62
CA HIS A 33 27.09 -6.41 -13.48
C HIS A 33 26.60 -5.73 -14.76
N ALA A 34 25.66 -4.79 -14.63
CA ALA A 34 25.13 -3.98 -15.75
C ALA A 34 26.24 -3.27 -16.55
N ARG A 35 27.29 -2.76 -15.88
CA ARG A 35 28.46 -2.17 -16.55
C ARG A 35 29.24 -3.20 -17.38
N GLY A 36 29.32 -4.44 -16.90
CA GLY A 36 29.97 -5.56 -17.61
C GLY A 36 29.17 -6.03 -18.83
N PHE A 37 27.84 -5.99 -18.76
CA PHE A 37 26.98 -6.23 -19.92
C PHE A 37 27.14 -5.15 -20.99
N VAL A 38 27.22 -3.88 -20.60
CA VAL A 38 27.44 -2.75 -21.55
C VAL A 38 28.82 -2.83 -22.21
N THR A 39 29.85 -3.30 -21.51
CA THR A 39 31.21 -3.38 -22.06
C THR A 39 31.47 -4.64 -22.89
N ASN A 40 30.96 -5.81 -22.46
CA ASN A 40 31.28 -7.10 -23.07
C ASN A 40 30.09 -7.79 -23.76
N GLY A 41 28.87 -7.27 -23.60
CA GLY A 41 27.65 -7.74 -24.26
C GLY A 41 27.19 -9.15 -23.85
N ARG A 42 27.74 -9.72 -22.77
CA ARG A 42 27.52 -11.12 -22.38
C ARG A 42 26.49 -11.26 -21.26
N ALA A 43 25.47 -12.09 -21.48
CA ALA A 43 24.53 -12.54 -20.46
C ALA A 43 24.39 -14.06 -20.47
N ARG A 44 24.25 -14.66 -19.29
CA ARG A 44 23.86 -16.06 -19.13
C ARG A 44 22.37 -16.17 -19.44
N ILE A 45 21.98 -17.16 -20.23
CA ILE A 45 20.58 -17.50 -20.51
C ILE A 45 20.23 -18.78 -19.75
N THR A 46 19.05 -18.79 -19.14
CA THR A 46 18.37 -20.00 -18.64
C THR A 46 16.91 -19.95 -19.06
N GLY A 47 16.23 -21.08 -19.22
CA GLY A 47 14.82 -21.06 -19.61
C GLY A 47 14.27 -22.42 -20.00
N THR A 48 13.17 -22.42 -20.76
CA THR A 48 12.55 -23.63 -21.32
C THR A 48 12.33 -23.51 -22.82
N ILE A 49 12.52 -24.61 -23.56
CA ILE A 49 12.29 -24.70 -25.01
C ILE A 49 11.13 -25.65 -25.33
N ARG A 50 10.32 -25.27 -26.30
CA ARG A 50 9.36 -26.13 -26.99
C ARG A 50 9.66 -26.10 -28.48
N ALA A 51 10.15 -27.22 -29.00
CA ALA A 51 10.64 -27.39 -30.37
C ALA A 51 10.24 -28.78 -30.87
N LEU A 52 8.94 -29.02 -31.06
CA LEU A 52 8.46 -30.32 -31.53
C LEU A 52 8.91 -30.57 -32.98
N PRO A 53 9.27 -31.82 -33.35
CA PRO A 53 9.23 -33.03 -32.53
C PRO A 53 10.47 -33.27 -31.65
N TRP A 54 11.45 -32.36 -31.63
CA TRP A 54 12.75 -32.59 -30.99
C TRP A 54 12.75 -32.47 -29.46
N ALA A 55 11.99 -31.53 -28.90
CA ALA A 55 11.87 -31.36 -27.45
C ALA A 55 10.59 -30.63 -27.03
N GLU A 56 9.99 -31.05 -25.91
CA GLU A 56 8.83 -30.39 -25.31
C GLU A 56 9.09 -30.01 -23.85
N GLY A 57 9.34 -28.73 -23.59
CA GLY A 57 9.52 -28.21 -22.23
C GLY A 57 10.90 -28.43 -21.63
N ALA A 58 11.91 -28.80 -22.42
CA ALA A 58 13.26 -29.02 -21.94
C ALA A 58 13.90 -27.74 -21.36
N ALA A 59 14.65 -27.89 -20.27
CA ALA A 59 15.42 -26.80 -19.69
C ALA A 59 16.61 -26.43 -20.59
N VAL A 60 16.78 -25.13 -20.87
CA VAL A 60 17.88 -24.61 -21.67
C VAL A 60 18.83 -23.78 -20.82
N ILE A 61 20.11 -23.84 -21.15
CA ILE A 61 21.15 -22.99 -20.57
C ILE A 61 22.13 -22.54 -21.66
N GLY A 62 22.62 -21.32 -21.58
CA GLY A 62 23.68 -20.90 -22.47
C GLY A 62 24.06 -19.43 -22.33
N THR A 63 24.50 -18.83 -23.42
CA THR A 63 25.03 -17.46 -23.42
C THR A 63 24.46 -16.63 -24.56
N LEU A 64 24.09 -15.40 -24.24
CA LEU A 64 23.82 -14.32 -25.19
C LEU A 64 25.04 -13.43 -25.34
N ILE A 65 25.38 -13.06 -26.57
CA ILE A 65 26.33 -12.00 -26.90
C ILE A 65 25.59 -10.95 -27.75
N ALA A 66 25.37 -9.77 -27.18
CA ALA A 66 24.74 -8.63 -27.84
C ALA A 66 25.68 -7.42 -27.83
N LEU A 67 26.40 -7.21 -28.94
CA LEU A 67 27.31 -6.09 -29.15
C LEU A 67 26.95 -5.30 -30.43
N PRO A 68 25.73 -4.71 -30.51
CA PRO A 68 25.24 -4.08 -31.73
C PRO A 68 26.03 -2.82 -32.12
N VAL A 69 26.61 -2.12 -31.14
CA VAL A 69 27.32 -0.84 -31.35
C VAL A 69 28.83 -1.05 -31.59
N THR A 70 29.48 -1.90 -30.80
CA THR A 70 30.95 -2.04 -30.81
C THR A 70 31.45 -3.11 -31.78
N LYS A 71 30.81 -4.28 -31.84
CA LYS A 71 31.21 -5.40 -32.72
C LYS A 71 30.21 -5.72 -33.83
N ARG A 72 29.08 -4.99 -33.90
CA ARG A 72 28.01 -5.20 -34.87
C ARG A 72 27.52 -6.66 -34.90
N LEU A 73 27.43 -7.30 -33.75
CA LEU A 73 27.16 -8.73 -33.64
C LEU A 73 26.08 -8.99 -32.60
N MET A 74 25.11 -9.83 -32.95
CA MET A 74 24.24 -10.51 -31.99
C MET A 74 24.32 -12.01 -32.23
N SER A 75 24.58 -12.78 -31.18
CA SER A 75 24.59 -14.23 -31.24
C SER A 75 24.17 -14.86 -29.92
N TYR A 76 23.61 -16.05 -29.98
CA TYR A 76 23.36 -16.88 -28.80
C TYR A 76 23.79 -18.32 -29.07
N GLU A 77 24.13 -19.02 -28.01
CA GLU A 77 24.40 -20.45 -28.01
C GLU A 77 23.74 -21.05 -26.77
N LEU A 78 22.82 -22.00 -26.99
CA LEU A 78 22.00 -22.62 -25.97
C LEU A 78 22.13 -24.14 -26.07
N GLU A 79 22.21 -24.79 -24.92
CA GLU A 79 22.29 -26.24 -24.79
C GLU A 79 21.08 -26.73 -23.99
N PHE A 80 20.57 -27.89 -24.39
CA PHE A 80 19.48 -28.58 -23.70
C PHE A 80 19.56 -30.08 -23.93
N ARG A 81 18.79 -30.85 -23.16
CA ARG A 81 18.61 -32.29 -23.36
C ARG A 81 17.15 -32.61 -23.61
N ASP A 82 16.87 -33.55 -24.50
CA ASP A 82 15.52 -34.07 -24.69
C ASP A 82 15.16 -35.11 -23.61
N ASP A 83 13.95 -35.64 -23.67
CA ASP A 83 13.44 -36.63 -22.70
C ASP A 83 14.22 -37.96 -22.74
N GLU A 84 14.91 -38.24 -23.85
CA GLU A 84 15.78 -39.41 -24.03
C GLU A 84 17.22 -39.12 -23.56
N GLY A 85 17.51 -37.90 -23.10
CA GLY A 85 18.79 -37.48 -22.57
C GLY A 85 19.84 -37.11 -23.63
N ARG A 86 19.50 -37.05 -24.93
CA ARG A 86 20.43 -36.64 -25.99
C ARG A 86 20.79 -35.17 -25.86
N ALA A 87 22.03 -34.81 -26.21
CA ALA A 87 22.51 -33.43 -26.11
C ALA A 87 22.18 -32.63 -27.37
N TRP A 88 21.47 -31.52 -27.19
CA TRP A 88 21.07 -30.61 -28.27
C TRP A 88 21.72 -29.25 -28.10
N ARG A 89 22.04 -28.60 -29.23
CA ARG A 89 22.56 -27.23 -29.27
C ARG A 89 21.79 -26.39 -30.28
N LEU A 90 21.34 -25.22 -29.82
CA LEU A 90 20.69 -24.21 -30.64
C LEU A 90 21.59 -22.96 -30.68
N SER A 91 22.02 -22.57 -31.88
CA SER A 91 22.89 -21.41 -32.07
C SER A 91 22.31 -20.44 -33.08
N GLY A 92 22.32 -19.15 -32.77
CA GLY A 92 21.84 -18.11 -33.66
C GLY A 92 22.85 -16.99 -33.81
N ARG A 93 23.00 -16.44 -35.02
CA ARG A 93 23.94 -15.33 -35.28
C ARG A 93 23.40 -14.33 -36.29
N LYS A 94 23.77 -13.06 -36.08
CA LYS A 94 23.49 -11.94 -36.99
C LYS A 94 24.56 -10.86 -36.92
N ASP A 95 25.02 -10.40 -38.09
CA ASP A 95 25.79 -9.16 -38.22
C ASP A 95 24.85 -7.95 -38.40
N VAL A 96 25.03 -6.91 -37.57
CA VAL A 96 24.17 -5.72 -37.48
C VAL A 96 24.83 -4.55 -38.26
N ARG A 97 24.46 -4.33 -39.53
CA ARG A 97 24.96 -3.19 -40.35
C ARG A 97 24.02 -1.96 -40.28
N ARG A 98 24.57 -0.75 -40.53
CA ARG A 98 23.95 0.58 -40.32
C ARG A 98 22.50 0.71 -40.83
N LEU A 99 21.68 1.39 -40.02
CA LEU A 99 20.23 1.63 -40.13
C LEU A 99 19.81 2.46 -41.36
N ARG A 100 19.07 1.84 -42.28
CA ARG A 100 17.95 2.44 -43.04
C ARG A 100 16.94 1.32 -43.37
N GLY A 101 15.94 1.12 -42.51
CA GLY A 101 14.87 0.13 -42.68
C GLY A 101 14.16 -0.26 -41.37
N ALA A 102 12.91 -0.69 -41.44
CA ALA A 102 11.99 -0.96 -40.33
C ALA A 102 12.54 -1.89 -39.22
N HIS A 103 12.17 -1.59 -37.96
CA HIS A 103 12.70 -2.20 -36.73
C HIS A 103 12.57 -3.73 -36.60
N ALA A 104 11.67 -4.38 -37.35
CA ALA A 104 11.50 -5.83 -37.35
C ALA A 104 12.76 -6.59 -37.80
N GLY A 105 13.64 -5.95 -38.58
CA GLY A 105 14.88 -6.54 -39.05
C GLY A 105 16.00 -6.65 -38.01
N LEU A 106 15.84 -6.17 -36.77
CA LEU A 106 16.92 -6.18 -35.77
C LEU A 106 16.97 -7.46 -34.91
N THR A 107 15.84 -8.13 -34.69
CA THR A 107 15.69 -9.20 -33.69
C THR A 107 15.59 -10.62 -34.27
N THR A 108 15.64 -10.77 -35.60
CA THR A 108 15.61 -12.09 -36.28
C THR A 108 17.02 -12.60 -36.58
N LEU A 109 17.40 -13.76 -36.05
CA LEU A 109 18.70 -14.39 -36.23
C LEU A 109 18.57 -15.68 -37.04
N ALA A 110 19.52 -15.87 -37.98
CA ALA A 110 19.69 -17.17 -38.61
C ALA A 110 20.12 -18.17 -37.55
N THR A 111 19.38 -19.26 -37.43
CA THR A 111 19.49 -20.21 -36.32
C THR A 111 19.68 -21.62 -36.83
N THR A 112 20.57 -22.36 -36.17
CA THR A 112 20.89 -23.76 -36.44
C THR A 112 20.64 -24.59 -35.18
N LEU A 113 19.99 -25.73 -35.35
CA LEU A 113 19.79 -26.77 -34.35
C LEU A 113 20.63 -28.00 -34.69
N SER A 114 21.42 -28.48 -33.73
CA SER A 114 22.18 -29.71 -33.83
C SER A 114 21.90 -30.67 -32.67
N CYS A 115 22.02 -31.97 -32.93
CA CYS A 115 21.94 -33.04 -31.94
C CYS A 115 23.26 -33.82 -31.99
N GLU A 116 23.93 -33.96 -30.85
CA GLU A 116 25.21 -34.71 -30.73
C GLU A 116 26.29 -34.29 -31.74
N GLY A 117 26.25 -33.02 -32.18
CA GLY A 117 27.21 -32.45 -33.15
C GLY A 117 26.73 -32.47 -34.60
N GLU A 118 25.71 -33.26 -34.93
CA GLU A 118 25.14 -33.34 -36.28
C GLU A 118 24.06 -32.27 -36.51
N HIS A 119 24.05 -31.67 -37.70
CA HIS A 119 23.11 -30.61 -38.05
C HIS A 119 21.71 -31.19 -38.37
N VAL A 120 20.70 -30.81 -37.58
CA VAL A 120 19.34 -31.37 -37.70
C VAL A 120 18.38 -30.43 -38.42
N ALA A 121 18.41 -29.13 -38.10
CA ALA A 121 17.49 -28.16 -38.69
C ALA A 121 18.09 -26.74 -38.73
N ARG A 122 17.60 -25.92 -39.67
CA ARG A 122 18.00 -24.51 -39.80
C ARG A 122 16.80 -23.62 -40.05
N GLY A 123 16.85 -22.39 -39.61
CA GLY A 123 15.78 -21.44 -39.86
C GLY A 123 16.04 -20.10 -39.24
N ARG A 124 14.98 -19.45 -38.76
CA ARG A 124 15.06 -18.11 -38.20
C ARG A 124 14.28 -18.05 -36.90
N MET A 125 14.98 -17.60 -35.85
CA MET A 125 14.38 -17.29 -34.56
C MET A 125 14.35 -15.78 -34.40
N GLN A 126 13.24 -15.26 -33.90
CA GLN A 126 13.05 -13.87 -33.58
C GLN A 126 12.89 -13.70 -32.07
N PHE A 127 13.59 -12.72 -31.50
CA PHE A 127 13.25 -12.22 -30.18
C PHE A 127 11.94 -11.43 -30.28
N PHE A 128 10.88 -11.99 -29.70
CA PHE A 128 9.62 -11.30 -29.48
C PHE A 128 9.76 -10.61 -28.15
N ALA A 129 10.34 -9.41 -28.22
CA ALA A 129 10.42 -8.56 -27.07
C ALA A 129 9.00 -8.03 -26.79
N ASN A 130 8.22 -8.79 -26.02
CA ASN A 130 6.99 -8.32 -25.38
C ASN A 130 7.27 -7.09 -24.48
N ASP A 131 8.56 -6.84 -24.24
CA ASP A 131 9.08 -5.73 -23.49
C ASP A 131 10.29 -5.10 -24.23
N TYR A 132 10.21 -4.93 -25.56
CA TYR A 132 11.23 -4.18 -26.32
C TYR A 132 11.50 -2.80 -25.70
N PRO A 133 10.48 -2.13 -25.13
CA PRO A 133 10.69 -0.96 -24.30
C PRO A 133 11.39 -1.25 -22.98
N SER A 134 11.35 -2.41 -22.30
CA SER A 134 12.18 -2.68 -21.11
C SER A 134 13.57 -3.24 -21.41
N PHE A 135 13.78 -3.88 -22.55
CA PHE A 135 15.11 -4.18 -23.09
C PHE A 135 15.83 -2.89 -23.48
N LEU A 136 15.15 -1.98 -24.21
CA LEU A 136 15.65 -0.62 -24.41
C LEU A 136 15.53 0.25 -23.15
N ARG A 137 14.60 0.06 -22.20
CA ARG A 137 14.52 0.73 -20.86
C ARG A 137 15.34 0.04 -19.78
N SER A 138 16.17 -0.93 -20.12
CA SER A 138 17.39 -1.23 -19.36
C SER A 138 18.58 -0.47 -19.95
N PHE A 139 18.44 0.09 -21.16
CA PHE A 139 19.32 1.10 -21.76
C PHE A 139 18.80 2.57 -21.64
N GLN A 140 17.50 2.82 -21.49
CA GLN A 140 16.81 4.11 -21.60
C GLN A 140 16.54 4.88 -20.30
N PRO A 141 16.58 4.35 -19.06
CA PRO A 141 16.52 5.18 -17.86
C PRO A 141 17.68 6.17 -17.81
N TRP A 142 18.69 5.96 -18.66
CA TRP A 142 19.86 6.81 -18.86
C TRP A 142 19.85 7.61 -20.17
N VAL A 143 18.91 7.37 -21.09
CA VAL A 143 18.85 8.05 -22.41
C VAL A 143 17.64 8.99 -22.52
N SER A 144 16.50 8.68 -21.89
CA SER A 144 15.37 9.61 -21.82
C SER A 144 15.44 10.62 -20.65
N LEU A 145 16.51 10.56 -19.85
CA LEU A 145 16.96 11.63 -18.95
C LEU A 145 18.02 12.55 -19.60
N ARG A 146 18.40 12.30 -20.87
CA ARG A 146 19.37 13.10 -21.62
C ARG A 146 18.76 14.08 -22.62
N ALA A 147 17.45 14.02 -22.86
CA ALA A 147 16.84 14.82 -23.93
C ALA A 147 16.66 16.31 -23.58
N ASP A 148 16.78 16.72 -22.31
CA ASP A 148 16.59 18.11 -21.88
C ASP A 148 17.76 18.72 -21.08
N LEU A 149 18.97 18.14 -21.11
CA LEU A 149 20.15 18.72 -20.45
C LEU A 149 21.32 18.84 -21.41
N ALA A 150 21.65 20.08 -21.77
CA ALA A 150 22.70 20.42 -22.73
C ALA A 150 24.15 20.31 -22.19
N ASP A 151 24.39 19.68 -21.04
CA ASP A 151 25.70 19.77 -20.37
C ASP A 151 26.25 18.49 -19.73
N GLY A 152 25.62 17.32 -19.89
CA GLY A 152 26.19 16.06 -19.40
C GLY A 152 26.19 15.90 -17.88
N SER A 153 25.33 16.64 -17.16
CA SER A 153 25.01 16.36 -15.75
C SER A 153 24.25 15.02 -15.60
N SER A 154 24.50 14.33 -14.47
CA SER A 154 23.80 13.09 -14.08
C SER A 154 22.34 13.41 -13.70
N PRO A 155 21.39 12.44 -13.68
CA PRO A 155 20.08 12.68 -13.07
C PRO A 155 20.31 13.10 -11.62
N GLU A 156 20.12 14.39 -11.30
CA GLU A 156 20.24 14.83 -9.92
C GLU A 156 19.18 14.09 -9.09
N GLY A 157 19.60 13.51 -7.96
CA GLY A 157 18.67 12.98 -6.98
C GLY A 157 17.62 14.03 -6.58
N ILE A 158 16.50 13.60 -6.01
CA ILE A 158 15.39 14.51 -5.65
C ILE A 158 15.86 15.59 -4.68
N LEU A 159 16.77 15.22 -3.80
CA LEU A 159 17.60 16.12 -3.02
C LEU A 159 18.83 16.53 -3.83
N GLY A 160 18.90 17.81 -4.17
CA GLY A 160 20.13 18.41 -4.70
C GLY A 160 21.32 18.29 -3.71
N PRO A 161 22.57 18.48 -4.17
CA PRO A 161 23.78 18.21 -3.37
C PRO A 161 23.79 18.86 -1.99
N GLY A 162 23.43 20.15 -1.89
CA GLY A 162 23.40 20.87 -0.62
C GLY A 162 22.35 20.36 0.37
N HIS A 163 21.23 19.81 -0.11
CA HIS A 163 20.24 19.15 0.75
C HIS A 163 20.78 17.83 1.29
N ARG A 164 21.48 17.05 0.46
CA ARG A 164 22.09 15.77 0.86
C ARG A 164 23.17 15.97 1.92
N GLU A 165 24.03 16.98 1.77
CA GLU A 165 25.01 17.37 2.79
C GLU A 165 24.35 17.72 4.13
N THR A 166 23.29 18.54 4.08
CA THR A 166 22.54 18.96 5.27
C THR A 166 21.89 17.76 5.95
N LEU A 167 21.24 16.89 5.16
CA LEU A 167 20.61 15.68 5.67
C LEU A 167 21.62 14.72 6.30
N ALA A 168 22.76 14.49 5.66
CA ALA A 168 23.82 13.62 6.20
C ALA A 168 24.35 14.15 7.55
N ALA A 169 24.59 15.46 7.64
CA ALA A 169 25.05 16.09 8.87
C ALA A 169 24.02 16.05 10.01
N LEU A 170 22.73 16.19 9.70
CA LEU A 170 21.65 16.02 10.68
C LEU A 170 21.49 14.57 11.09
N ALA A 171 21.61 13.63 10.14
CA ALA A 171 21.41 12.22 10.40
C ALA A 171 22.41 11.65 11.42
N GLU A 172 23.65 12.16 11.45
CA GLU A 172 24.68 11.82 12.45
C GLU A 172 24.23 12.07 13.90
N VAL A 173 23.36 13.06 14.14
CA VAL A 173 22.88 13.39 15.49
C VAL A 173 21.45 12.90 15.76
N LEU A 174 20.68 12.62 14.71
CA LEU A 174 19.32 12.09 14.84
C LEU A 174 19.32 10.57 15.07
N ILE A 175 20.33 9.87 14.55
CA ILE A 175 20.53 8.43 14.69
C ILE A 175 22.00 8.17 15.05
N GLU A 176 22.25 7.89 16.33
CA GLU A 176 23.60 7.55 16.80
C GLU A 176 23.86 6.05 16.54
N PRO A 177 24.97 5.66 15.91
CA PRO A 177 25.27 4.24 15.70
C PRO A 177 25.64 3.52 16.99
N GLY A 178 25.45 2.20 17.00
CA GLY A 178 25.91 1.32 18.07
C GLY A 178 25.13 0.02 18.10
N GLY A 179 25.76 -1.08 18.52
CA GLY A 179 25.12 -2.40 18.59
C GLY A 179 24.64 -2.87 17.21
N SER A 180 23.34 -3.21 17.13
CA SER A 180 22.66 -3.60 15.89
C SER A 180 22.34 -2.41 14.97
N VAL A 181 22.38 -1.16 15.48
CA VAL A 181 22.10 0.05 14.68
C VAL A 181 23.34 0.46 13.88
N PRO A 182 23.33 0.36 12.53
CA PRO A 182 24.47 0.69 11.70
C PRO A 182 24.72 2.20 11.65
N PRO A 183 25.94 2.64 11.27
CA PRO A 183 26.19 4.06 10.98
C PRO A 183 25.37 4.56 9.81
N VAL A 184 24.96 5.82 9.89
CA VAL A 184 24.43 6.55 8.73
C VAL A 184 25.56 6.73 7.73
N ASP A 185 25.33 6.27 6.51
CA ASP A 185 26.27 6.35 5.39
C ASP A 185 25.60 6.94 4.14
N THR A 186 26.36 7.07 3.06
CA THR A 186 25.83 7.53 1.76
C THR A 186 24.68 6.65 1.27
N GLY A 187 24.74 5.34 1.51
CA GLY A 187 23.66 4.40 1.19
C GLY A 187 22.36 4.70 1.95
N THR A 188 22.45 5.18 3.19
CA THR A 188 21.29 5.67 3.95
C THR A 188 20.64 6.87 3.24
N ILE A 189 21.45 7.82 2.79
CA ILE A 189 20.95 9.01 2.08
C ILE A 189 20.34 8.62 0.72
N ASP A 190 20.93 7.66 0.00
CA ASP A 190 20.37 7.12 -1.23
C ASP A 190 19.00 6.47 -1.00
N ARG A 191 18.85 5.68 0.08
CA ARG A 191 17.55 5.11 0.45
C ARG A 191 16.53 6.17 0.84
N VAL A 192 16.94 7.24 1.54
CA VAL A 192 16.04 8.37 1.81
C VAL A 192 15.59 9.03 0.51
N ASP A 193 16.51 9.31 -0.41
CA ASP A 193 16.19 9.94 -1.70
C ASP A 193 15.22 9.08 -2.53
N ALA A 194 15.45 7.77 -2.58
CA ALA A 194 14.55 6.81 -3.21
C ALA A 194 13.18 6.78 -2.51
N TYR A 195 13.17 6.73 -1.18
CA TYR A 195 11.96 6.67 -0.38
C TYR A 195 11.11 7.95 -0.55
N ILE A 196 11.71 9.14 -0.53
CA ILE A 196 10.95 10.37 -0.77
C ILE A 196 10.51 10.52 -2.23
N GLY A 197 11.05 9.72 -3.16
CA GLY A 197 10.64 9.71 -4.56
C GLY A 197 9.18 9.40 -4.80
N ASN A 198 8.61 8.62 -3.90
CA ASN A 198 7.21 8.25 -3.94
C ASN A 198 6.32 9.21 -3.15
N MET A 199 6.88 10.25 -2.52
CA MET A 199 6.11 11.33 -1.90
C MET A 199 5.56 12.31 -2.95
N THR A 200 4.44 12.94 -2.59
CA THR A 200 3.85 14.00 -3.42
C THR A 200 4.84 15.16 -3.64
N PRO A 201 4.77 15.89 -4.77
CA PRO A 201 5.68 17.02 -5.03
C PRO A 201 5.68 18.11 -3.94
N LEU A 202 4.56 18.30 -3.24
CA LEU A 202 4.46 19.25 -2.13
C LEU A 202 5.21 18.76 -0.90
N MET A 203 5.09 17.48 -0.57
CA MET A 203 5.85 16.90 0.53
C MET A 203 7.34 16.93 0.27
N ARG A 204 7.76 16.60 -0.95
CA ARG A 204 9.17 16.76 -1.38
C ARG A 204 9.62 18.22 -1.25
N SER A 205 8.78 19.16 -1.65
CA SER A 205 9.07 20.60 -1.51
C SER A 205 9.09 21.05 -0.05
N GLY A 206 8.20 20.52 0.79
CA GLY A 206 8.15 20.76 2.23
C GLY A 206 9.38 20.23 2.95
N LEU A 207 9.84 19.02 2.61
CA LEU A 207 11.10 18.46 3.10
C LEU A 207 12.31 19.31 2.71
N ARG A 208 12.38 19.75 1.45
CA ARG A 208 13.44 20.68 0.99
C ARG A 208 13.37 22.02 1.72
N ALA A 209 12.18 22.54 1.98
CA ALA A 209 12.00 23.74 2.79
C ALA A 209 12.43 23.54 4.24
N ALA A 210 12.12 22.39 4.84
CA ALA A 210 12.56 22.02 6.18
C ALA A 210 14.09 21.96 6.30
N LEU A 211 14.76 21.28 5.36
CA LEU A 211 16.23 21.24 5.30
C LEU A 211 16.84 22.64 5.16
N ARG A 212 16.28 23.49 4.29
CA ARG A 212 16.72 24.89 4.14
C ARG A 212 16.47 25.72 5.40
N GLY A 213 15.35 25.51 6.08
CA GLY A 213 15.03 26.19 7.34
C GLY A 213 16.02 25.83 8.45
N LEU A 214 16.39 24.56 8.57
CA LEU A 214 17.41 24.11 9.52
C LEU A 214 18.80 24.66 9.17
N ASP A 215 19.16 24.73 7.88
CA ASP A 215 20.42 25.35 7.44
C ASP A 215 20.46 26.87 7.69
N ALA A 216 19.33 27.56 7.49
CA ALA A 216 19.20 28.98 7.80
C ALA A 216 19.33 29.24 9.31
N ALA A 217 18.73 28.38 10.15
CA ALA A 217 18.84 28.47 11.61
C ALA A 217 20.28 28.25 12.09
N ALA A 218 20.98 27.26 11.51
CA ALA A 218 22.41 27.05 11.78
C ALA A 218 23.24 28.27 11.44
N ARG A 219 23.01 28.90 10.28
CA ARG A 219 23.70 30.12 9.86
C ARG A 219 23.42 31.29 10.79
N ALA A 220 22.17 31.49 11.19
CA ALA A 220 21.78 32.55 12.09
C ALA A 220 22.43 32.41 13.47
N LYS A 221 22.51 31.18 14.01
CA LYS A 221 23.03 30.93 15.36
C LYS A 221 24.56 30.78 15.41
N HIS A 222 25.16 30.16 14.41
CA HIS A 222 26.57 29.74 14.43
C HIS A 222 27.42 30.31 13.29
N GLY A 223 26.84 31.12 12.39
CA GLY A 223 27.54 31.67 11.22
C GLY A 223 27.93 30.63 10.16
N LYS A 224 27.52 29.37 10.32
CA LYS A 224 27.91 28.23 9.48
C LYS A 224 26.69 27.43 9.04
N ARG A 225 26.81 26.72 7.92
CA ARG A 225 25.84 25.69 7.50
C ARG A 225 25.84 24.52 8.47
N VAL A 226 24.74 23.76 8.53
CA VAL A 226 24.62 22.54 9.35
C VAL A 226 25.77 21.57 9.10
N ALA A 227 26.12 21.37 7.81
CA ALA A 227 27.21 20.48 7.40
C ALA A 227 28.58 20.88 7.97
N ALA A 228 28.79 22.17 8.26
CA ALA A 228 30.06 22.70 8.79
C ALA A 228 30.07 22.87 10.32
N LEU A 229 28.97 22.52 11.00
CA LEU A 229 28.90 22.50 12.46
C LEU A 229 29.61 21.26 13.04
N THR A 230 30.11 21.38 14.26
CA THR A 230 30.57 20.21 15.04
C THR A 230 29.38 19.39 15.55
N VAL A 231 29.59 18.13 15.92
CA VAL A 231 28.53 17.25 16.47
C VAL A 231 27.76 17.89 17.64
N PRO A 232 28.42 18.47 18.68
CA PRO A 232 27.71 19.16 19.76
C PRO A 232 26.88 20.36 19.30
N GLN A 233 27.35 21.11 18.30
CA GLN A 233 26.60 22.24 17.73
C GLN A 233 25.37 21.77 16.97
N ARG A 234 25.45 20.64 16.25
CA ARG A 234 24.30 20.04 15.56
C ARG A 234 23.27 19.49 16.55
N GLN A 235 23.70 18.85 17.63
CA GLN A 235 22.82 18.40 18.71
C GLN A 235 22.05 19.58 19.31
N ALA A 236 22.76 20.65 19.70
CA ALA A 236 22.14 21.86 20.23
C ALA A 236 21.16 22.54 19.25
N LEU A 237 21.47 22.52 17.94
CA LEU A 237 20.56 23.04 16.92
C LEU A 237 19.26 22.22 16.84
N VAL A 238 19.36 20.89 16.85
CA VAL A 238 18.20 20.00 16.81
C VAL A 238 17.34 20.17 18.06
N GLU A 239 17.97 20.24 19.23
CA GLU A 239 17.27 20.48 20.50
C GLU A 239 16.53 21.82 20.49
N ASP A 240 17.19 22.91 20.11
CA ASP A 240 16.56 24.23 20.01
C ASP A 240 15.39 24.23 19.02
N ALA A 241 15.58 23.61 17.84
CA ALA A 241 14.56 23.54 16.82
C ALA A 241 13.32 22.79 17.32
N ARG A 242 13.48 21.75 18.15
CA ARG A 242 12.38 21.01 18.76
C ARG A 242 11.62 21.80 19.82
N HIS A 243 12.34 22.57 20.64
CA HIS A 243 11.71 23.43 21.65
C HIS A 243 10.99 24.62 21.00
N GLY A 244 11.53 25.16 19.90
CA GLY A 244 10.98 26.29 19.18
C GLY A 244 9.69 25.99 18.40
N ALA A 245 8.76 26.95 18.38
CA ALA A 245 7.51 26.82 17.63
C ALA A 245 7.70 26.83 16.10
N ALA A 246 8.76 27.49 15.60
CA ALA A 246 8.97 27.70 14.17
C ALA A 246 9.59 26.50 13.43
N LEU A 247 10.51 25.77 14.08
CA LEU A 247 11.35 24.76 13.42
C LEU A 247 11.07 23.32 13.87
N ARG A 248 10.22 23.10 14.89
CA ARG A 248 9.88 21.76 15.38
C ARG A 248 9.43 20.84 14.25
N HIS A 249 8.51 21.34 13.43
CA HIS A 249 7.97 20.60 12.28
C HIS A 249 9.01 20.33 11.18
N ALA A 250 10.04 21.18 11.07
CA ALA A 250 11.12 20.94 10.12
C ALA A 250 11.94 19.70 10.52
N VAL A 251 12.20 19.53 11.82
CA VAL A 251 12.91 18.35 12.31
C VAL A 251 12.09 17.08 12.09
N ASP A 252 10.82 17.06 12.49
CA ASP A 252 9.96 15.87 12.32
C ASP A 252 9.78 15.47 10.85
N ALA A 253 9.68 16.46 9.95
CA ALA A 253 9.56 16.24 8.51
C ALA A 253 10.82 15.60 7.91
N VAL A 254 12.00 15.96 8.41
CA VAL A 254 13.29 15.39 7.96
C VAL A 254 13.52 14.01 8.56
N GLU A 255 13.22 13.87 9.84
CA GLU A 255 13.61 12.69 10.60
C GLU A 255 12.76 11.46 10.30
N THR A 256 11.45 11.62 10.09
CA THR A 256 10.55 10.48 9.83
C THR A 256 10.99 9.65 8.61
N PRO A 257 11.18 10.23 7.40
CA PRO A 257 11.66 9.46 6.24
C PRO A 257 13.09 8.95 6.43
N LEU A 258 13.96 9.70 7.14
CA LEU A 258 15.32 9.25 7.48
C LEU A 258 15.29 7.95 8.29
N ARG A 259 14.47 7.89 9.33
CA ARG A 259 14.35 6.70 10.19
C ARG A 259 13.80 5.50 9.44
N ILE A 260 12.73 5.68 8.67
CA ILE A 260 12.12 4.57 7.91
C ILE A 260 13.15 3.98 6.93
N ALA A 261 13.87 4.84 6.21
CA ALA A 261 14.90 4.40 5.28
C ALA A 261 16.14 3.79 5.96
N HIS A 262 16.51 4.28 7.14
CA HIS A 262 17.66 3.77 7.90
C HIS A 262 17.35 2.41 8.55
N PHE A 263 16.23 2.29 9.25
CA PHE A 263 15.82 1.04 9.92
C PHE A 263 15.16 0.03 8.96
N GLY A 264 14.91 0.42 7.71
CA GLY A 264 14.62 -0.50 6.61
C GLY A 264 15.88 -1.13 5.98
N ASP A 265 17.08 -0.73 6.40
CA ASP A 265 18.33 -1.33 5.95
C ASP A 265 18.40 -2.81 6.35
N ARG A 266 18.78 -3.66 5.39
CA ARG A 266 18.92 -5.09 5.61
C ARG A 266 19.96 -5.42 6.68
N ARG A 267 21.03 -4.62 6.81
CA ARG A 267 22.03 -4.79 7.88
C ARG A 267 21.41 -4.72 9.26
N TYR A 268 20.53 -3.74 9.49
CA TYR A 268 19.83 -3.58 10.75
C TYR A 268 18.82 -4.72 10.96
N LEU A 269 17.96 -4.96 9.96
CA LEU A 269 16.91 -5.98 10.03
C LEU A 269 17.48 -7.38 10.30
N ASP A 270 18.57 -7.75 9.63
CA ASP A 270 19.26 -9.03 9.87
C ASP A 270 19.91 -9.06 11.25
N ALA A 271 20.51 -7.95 11.71
CA ALA A 271 21.17 -7.87 13.03
C ALA A 271 20.19 -8.03 14.20
N ILE A 272 18.92 -7.64 14.03
CA ILE A 272 17.88 -7.86 15.04
C ILE A 272 17.10 -9.17 14.83
N GLY A 273 17.36 -9.92 13.73
CA GLY A 273 16.66 -11.17 13.42
C GLY A 273 15.25 -10.98 12.85
N ALA A 274 14.97 -9.86 12.19
CA ALA A 274 13.68 -9.60 11.55
C ALA A 274 13.44 -10.56 10.37
N PRO A 275 12.19 -11.02 10.15
CA PRO A 275 11.86 -12.03 9.16
C PRO A 275 12.00 -11.48 7.73
N ARG A 276 12.27 -12.39 6.80
CA ARG A 276 12.28 -12.12 5.36
C ARG A 276 11.04 -12.72 4.71
N TYR A 277 10.47 -11.98 3.77
CA TYR A 277 9.28 -12.37 3.01
C TYR A 277 9.56 -12.31 1.51
N ASP A 278 10.79 -12.64 1.11
CA ASP A 278 11.34 -12.56 -0.24
C ASP A 278 11.22 -13.87 -1.03
N GLU A 279 10.89 -14.98 -0.36
CA GLU A 279 10.72 -16.27 -1.02
C GLU A 279 9.65 -16.21 -2.12
N PRO A 280 9.97 -16.62 -3.36
CA PRO A 280 9.01 -16.61 -4.45
C PRO A 280 7.86 -17.59 -4.17
N VAL A 281 6.66 -17.21 -4.58
CA VAL A 281 5.48 -18.08 -4.50
C VAL A 281 5.01 -18.43 -5.89
N LEU A 282 4.74 -19.72 -6.09
CA LEU A 282 4.01 -20.20 -7.25
C LEU A 282 2.53 -19.79 -7.11
N GLU A 283 2.12 -18.87 -7.96
CA GLU A 283 0.76 -18.37 -8.03
C GLU A 283 0.18 -18.71 -9.39
N GLN A 284 -0.80 -19.61 -9.42
CA GLN A 284 -1.55 -19.88 -10.64
C GLN A 284 -2.53 -18.73 -10.86
N ARG A 285 -2.57 -18.21 -12.09
CA ARG A 285 -3.52 -17.18 -12.48
C ARG A 285 -4.94 -17.78 -12.46
N PRO A 286 -5.85 -17.33 -11.57
CA PRO A 286 -7.20 -17.86 -11.52
C PRO A 286 -7.98 -17.56 -12.80
N GLY A 287 -8.87 -18.46 -13.22
CA GLY A 287 -9.65 -18.30 -14.46
C GLY A 287 -10.51 -17.02 -14.51
N TRP A 288 -11.03 -16.58 -13.36
CA TRP A 288 -11.80 -15.33 -13.27
C TRP A 288 -10.97 -14.07 -13.57
N MET A 289 -9.63 -14.15 -13.58
CA MET A 289 -8.76 -13.05 -14.03
C MET A 289 -8.83 -12.79 -15.54
N ALA A 290 -9.55 -13.62 -16.31
CA ALA A 290 -9.91 -13.32 -17.69
C ALA A 290 -10.84 -12.10 -17.79
N ASN A 291 -11.62 -11.83 -16.75
CA ASN A 291 -12.55 -10.69 -16.67
C ASN A 291 -11.88 -9.42 -16.11
N VAL A 292 -10.54 -9.40 -16.01
CA VAL A 292 -9.76 -8.26 -15.53
C VAL A 292 -8.95 -7.68 -16.69
N ALA A 293 -9.18 -6.41 -16.99
CA ALA A 293 -8.52 -5.67 -18.05
C ALA A 293 -7.71 -4.49 -17.49
N THR A 294 -6.64 -4.13 -18.20
CA THR A 294 -5.80 -2.95 -17.94
C THR A 294 -5.86 -2.02 -19.16
N PRO A 295 -5.39 -0.77 -19.05
CA PRO A 295 -5.45 0.18 -20.17
C PRO A 295 -4.66 -0.30 -21.40
N THR A 296 -3.66 -1.17 -21.25
CA THR A 296 -2.89 -1.73 -22.36
C THR A 296 -3.78 -2.48 -23.37
N GLY A 297 -4.82 -3.16 -22.90
CA GLY A 297 -5.77 -3.88 -23.76
C GLY A 297 -6.81 -2.98 -24.44
N LEU A 298 -6.89 -1.70 -24.05
CA LEU A 298 -7.91 -0.78 -24.56
C LEU A 298 -7.44 -0.07 -25.83
N SER A 299 -8.40 0.21 -26.70
CA SER A 299 -8.23 1.19 -27.76
C SER A 299 -8.00 2.60 -27.19
N ARG A 300 -7.51 3.56 -28.00
CA ARG A 300 -7.26 4.93 -27.54
C ARG A 300 -8.50 5.56 -26.89
N ARG A 301 -9.68 5.27 -27.44
CA ARG A 301 -10.99 5.66 -26.93
C ARG A 301 -11.94 4.49 -27.14
N GLU A 302 -12.47 3.97 -26.05
CA GLU A 302 -13.39 2.83 -26.05
C GLU A 302 -14.70 3.23 -25.37
N ALA A 303 -15.80 2.63 -25.79
CA ALA A 303 -17.12 2.84 -25.20
C ALA A 303 -17.81 1.50 -24.97
N ILE A 304 -18.35 1.31 -23.77
CA ILE A 304 -18.97 0.04 -23.34
C ILE A 304 -20.27 0.34 -22.58
N ASP A 305 -21.27 -0.53 -22.72
CA ASP A 305 -22.55 -0.44 -22.03
C ASP A 305 -22.66 -1.50 -20.93
N CYS A 306 -23.33 -1.15 -19.83
CA CYS A 306 -23.66 -2.05 -18.74
C CYS A 306 -24.96 -1.61 -18.05
N ASP A 307 -25.52 -2.44 -17.17
CA ASP A 307 -26.62 -1.98 -16.31
C ASP A 307 -26.08 -1.07 -15.21
N VAL A 308 -25.02 -1.49 -14.53
CA VAL A 308 -24.44 -0.76 -13.40
C VAL A 308 -22.92 -0.64 -13.53
N VAL A 309 -22.41 0.58 -13.37
CA VAL A 309 -20.97 0.81 -13.20
C VAL A 309 -20.67 1.10 -11.73
N VAL A 310 -19.70 0.39 -11.16
CA VAL A 310 -19.24 0.55 -9.78
C VAL A 310 -17.83 1.13 -9.78
N ILE A 311 -17.66 2.29 -9.14
CA ILE A 311 -16.40 3.03 -9.11
C ILE A 311 -15.66 2.75 -7.80
N GLY A 312 -14.61 1.93 -7.87
CA GLY A 312 -13.80 1.49 -6.74
C GLY A 312 -14.17 0.08 -6.26
N THR A 313 -13.14 -0.71 -5.93
CA THR A 313 -13.29 -2.13 -5.53
C THR A 313 -13.02 -2.38 -4.05
N GLY A 314 -13.18 -1.33 -3.23
CA GLY A 314 -13.00 -1.40 -1.78
C GLY A 314 -14.05 -2.27 -1.07
N ALA A 315 -14.17 -2.09 0.25
CA ALA A 315 -15.11 -2.85 1.08
C ALA A 315 -16.54 -2.82 0.52
N GLY A 316 -17.07 -1.63 0.21
CA GLY A 316 -18.44 -1.50 -0.27
C GLY A 316 -18.61 -1.81 -1.76
N GLY A 317 -17.75 -1.25 -2.63
CA GLY A 317 -17.88 -1.41 -4.08
C GLY A 317 -17.85 -2.86 -4.55
N ALA A 318 -16.91 -3.66 -4.03
CA ALA A 318 -16.83 -5.08 -4.42
C ALA A 318 -18.04 -5.89 -3.92
N ALA A 319 -18.53 -5.62 -2.71
CA ALA A 319 -19.71 -6.29 -2.16
C ALA A 319 -20.99 -5.92 -2.94
N ALA A 320 -21.17 -4.64 -3.26
CA ALA A 320 -22.29 -4.19 -4.09
C ALA A 320 -22.23 -4.82 -5.50
N ALA A 321 -21.06 -4.83 -6.14
CA ALA A 321 -20.88 -5.42 -7.45
C ALA A 321 -21.21 -6.92 -7.46
N ALA A 322 -20.75 -7.68 -6.46
CA ALA A 322 -21.07 -9.10 -6.33
C ALA A 322 -22.58 -9.33 -6.23
N ARG A 323 -23.24 -8.60 -5.32
CA ARG A 323 -24.69 -8.72 -5.09
C ARG A 323 -25.51 -8.33 -6.32
N LEU A 324 -25.17 -7.24 -6.99
CA LEU A 324 -25.84 -6.80 -8.24
C LEU A 324 -25.70 -7.83 -9.36
N THR A 325 -24.52 -8.43 -9.49
CA THR A 325 -24.25 -9.47 -10.49
C THR A 325 -25.06 -10.73 -10.22
N GLU A 326 -25.19 -11.14 -8.95
CA GLU A 326 -26.02 -12.28 -8.53
C GLU A 326 -27.50 -12.07 -8.81
N GLN A 327 -27.95 -10.82 -8.90
CA GLN A 327 -29.30 -10.45 -9.30
C GLN A 327 -29.48 -10.35 -10.82
N GLY A 328 -28.46 -10.77 -11.59
CA GLY A 328 -28.53 -10.87 -13.05
C GLY A 328 -28.21 -9.60 -13.82
N LEU A 329 -27.71 -8.55 -13.15
CA LEU A 329 -27.35 -7.29 -13.80
C LEU A 329 -25.95 -7.35 -14.43
N GLY A 330 -25.78 -6.71 -15.58
CA GLY A 330 -24.48 -6.50 -16.20
C GLY A 330 -23.68 -5.45 -15.44
N VAL A 331 -22.62 -5.86 -14.74
CA VAL A 331 -21.81 -4.98 -13.88
C VAL A 331 -20.40 -4.77 -14.41
N ILE A 332 -19.97 -3.51 -14.46
CA ILE A 332 -18.57 -3.13 -14.70
C ILE A 332 -18.01 -2.45 -13.46
N MET A 333 -16.89 -2.94 -12.94
CA MET A 333 -16.11 -2.31 -11.89
C MET A 333 -14.92 -1.54 -12.47
N VAL A 334 -14.60 -0.38 -11.90
CA VAL A 334 -13.42 0.42 -12.27
C VAL A 334 -12.58 0.72 -11.02
N GLU A 335 -11.30 0.39 -11.05
CA GLU A 335 -10.34 0.61 -9.96
C GLU A 335 -9.15 1.43 -10.45
N GLU A 336 -8.76 2.46 -9.69
CA GLU A 336 -7.61 3.30 -10.03
C GLU A 336 -6.27 2.63 -9.71
N GLY A 337 -6.26 1.72 -8.73
CA GLY A 337 -5.09 0.93 -8.38
C GLY A 337 -4.91 -0.34 -9.22
N ASP A 338 -3.76 -0.98 -9.02
CA ASP A 338 -3.39 -2.24 -9.66
C ASP A 338 -3.96 -3.45 -8.89
N TYR A 339 -3.97 -4.62 -9.53
CA TYR A 339 -4.24 -5.89 -8.83
C TYR A 339 -2.96 -6.43 -8.19
N ALA A 340 -3.04 -6.84 -6.93
CA ALA A 340 -1.94 -7.46 -6.21
C ALA A 340 -2.38 -8.80 -5.60
N GLY A 341 -1.71 -9.88 -6.00
CA GLY A 341 -1.84 -11.22 -5.43
C GLY A 341 -0.69 -11.54 -4.46
N ARG A 342 -0.53 -12.83 -4.14
CA ARG A 342 0.46 -13.30 -3.16
C ARG A 342 1.88 -12.96 -3.55
N ALA A 343 2.20 -13.06 -4.84
CA ALA A 343 3.53 -12.73 -5.35
C ALA A 343 3.87 -11.23 -5.14
N GLN A 344 2.89 -10.34 -5.29
CA GLN A 344 3.09 -8.90 -5.12
C GLN A 344 3.12 -8.44 -3.65
N PHE A 345 2.58 -9.25 -2.73
CA PHE A 345 2.63 -9.00 -1.29
C PHE A 345 3.86 -9.61 -0.62
N ARG A 346 4.97 -9.69 -1.35
CA ARG A 346 6.27 -10.17 -0.91
C ARG A 346 7.36 -9.13 -1.18
N GLY A 347 8.53 -9.34 -0.59
CA GLY A 347 9.65 -8.40 -0.67
C GLY A 347 9.54 -7.24 0.30
N ASP A 348 10.10 -6.09 -0.09
CA ASP A 348 10.31 -4.95 0.79
C ASP A 348 9.00 -4.26 1.22
N LEU A 349 8.84 -4.04 2.52
CA LEU A 349 7.63 -3.46 3.10
C LEU A 349 7.50 -1.96 2.82
N GLY A 350 8.63 -1.25 2.69
CA GLY A 350 8.65 0.16 2.32
C GLY A 350 8.11 0.34 0.90
N GLU A 351 8.65 -0.42 -0.06
CA GLU A 351 8.19 -0.39 -1.45
C GLU A 351 6.71 -0.74 -1.59
N ARG A 352 6.25 -1.79 -0.91
CA ARG A 352 4.83 -2.19 -0.91
C ARG A 352 3.93 -1.11 -0.32
N THR A 353 4.34 -0.49 0.77
CA THR A 353 3.60 0.62 1.39
C THR A 353 3.52 1.79 0.41
N GLN A 354 4.62 2.14 -0.24
CA GLN A 354 4.66 3.23 -1.21
C GLN A 354 3.80 2.98 -2.45
N LYS A 355 3.73 1.73 -2.90
CA LYS A 355 2.96 1.35 -4.07
C LYS A 355 1.45 1.31 -3.78
N TYR A 356 1.06 0.65 -2.68
CA TYR A 356 -0.33 0.27 -2.42
C TYR A 356 -1.06 1.17 -1.42
N TRP A 357 -0.37 2.00 -0.66
CA TRP A 357 -1.02 3.00 0.18
C TRP A 357 -1.19 4.30 -0.60
N ARG A 358 -2.32 4.97 -0.40
CA ARG A 358 -2.58 6.29 -0.98
C ARG A 358 -1.47 7.25 -0.58
N ASP A 359 -0.92 7.96 -1.57
CA ASP A 359 0.20 8.90 -1.40
C ASP A 359 1.41 8.27 -0.70
N GLY A 360 1.60 6.95 -0.86
CA GLY A 360 2.67 6.18 -0.25
C GLY A 360 2.62 6.12 1.28
N GLY A 361 1.43 6.24 1.86
CA GLY A 361 1.21 6.26 3.31
C GLY A 361 1.31 7.66 3.94
N TYR A 362 1.45 8.71 3.12
CA TYR A 362 1.60 10.09 3.57
C TYR A 362 0.34 10.95 3.42
N ASN A 363 -0.81 10.32 3.55
CA ASN A 363 -2.07 11.03 3.53
C ASN A 363 -2.34 11.61 4.94
N LEU A 364 -2.16 12.92 5.12
CA LEU A 364 -2.16 13.57 6.44
C LEU A 364 -3.40 14.44 6.65
N ALA A 365 -4.04 14.32 7.82
CA ALA A 365 -5.02 15.29 8.29
C ALA A 365 -4.33 16.42 9.07
N LEU A 366 -4.77 17.65 8.78
CA LEU A 366 -4.20 18.87 9.35
C LEU A 366 -5.25 19.60 10.19
N GLY A 367 -4.89 20.00 11.41
CA GLY A 367 -5.70 20.89 12.23
C GLY A 367 -5.00 21.24 13.54
N ASN A 368 -5.70 21.08 14.68
CA ASN A 368 -5.07 21.23 16.00
C ASN A 368 -4.09 20.08 16.32
N THR A 369 -4.17 18.99 15.56
CA THR A 369 -3.22 17.87 15.54
C THR A 369 -2.84 17.52 14.10
N VAL A 370 -1.86 16.63 13.94
CA VAL A 370 -1.48 16.02 12.65
C VAL A 370 -1.57 14.51 12.81
N LEU A 371 -2.35 13.84 11.97
CA LEU A 371 -2.49 12.39 11.98
C LEU A 371 -2.42 11.81 10.57
N GLY A 372 -1.87 10.60 10.43
CA GLY A 372 -1.88 9.86 9.17
C GLY A 372 -3.22 9.16 8.98
N VAL A 373 -3.90 9.39 7.86
CA VAL A 373 -5.15 8.73 7.48
C VAL A 373 -4.84 7.62 6.49
N SER A 374 -5.15 6.37 6.85
CA SER A 374 -4.72 5.21 6.07
C SER A 374 -5.77 4.81 5.03
N THR A 375 -5.42 4.83 3.74
CA THR A 375 -6.27 4.33 2.65
C THR A 375 -5.47 3.59 1.59
N GLY A 376 -6.05 2.52 1.03
CA GLY A 376 -5.43 1.72 -0.03
C GLY A 376 -5.63 2.29 -1.44
N ARG A 377 -4.73 1.94 -2.35
CA ARG A 377 -4.81 2.13 -3.81
C ARG A 377 -4.44 0.84 -4.53
N LEU A 378 -5.41 -0.06 -4.64
CA LEU A 378 -5.29 -1.36 -5.29
C LEU A 378 -6.67 -2.00 -5.37
N VAL A 379 -6.79 -3.05 -6.17
CA VAL A 379 -7.98 -3.90 -6.14
C VAL A 379 -8.22 -4.41 -4.72
N GLY A 380 -9.42 -4.22 -4.19
CA GLY A 380 -9.78 -4.49 -2.80
C GLY A 380 -9.68 -3.28 -1.86
N GLY A 381 -9.07 -2.18 -2.30
CA GLY A 381 -8.92 -0.94 -1.54
C GLY A 381 -8.25 -1.15 -0.17
N THR A 382 -8.71 -0.41 0.84
CA THR A 382 -8.16 -0.49 2.20
C THR A 382 -8.30 -1.89 2.84
N THR A 383 -9.23 -2.74 2.38
CA THR A 383 -9.37 -4.10 2.93
C THR A 383 -8.11 -4.95 2.64
N ALA A 384 -7.43 -4.70 1.53
CA ALA A 384 -6.20 -5.41 1.17
C ALA A 384 -5.03 -5.04 2.10
N ILE A 385 -5.03 -3.84 2.67
CA ILE A 385 -3.98 -3.31 3.56
C ILE A 385 -4.44 -3.07 5.01
N ASN A 386 -5.60 -3.60 5.42
CA ASN A 386 -6.03 -3.57 6.82
C ASN A 386 -5.47 -4.76 7.63
N SER A 387 -5.69 -4.75 8.93
CA SER A 387 -5.28 -5.77 9.89
C SER A 387 -6.12 -7.06 9.89
N GLY A 388 -7.32 -7.01 9.32
CA GLY A 388 -8.28 -8.12 9.29
C GLY A 388 -9.20 -8.25 10.52
N THR A 389 -9.24 -7.26 11.42
CA THR A 389 -10.24 -7.22 12.51
C THR A 389 -11.64 -7.01 11.93
N ALA A 390 -12.63 -7.77 12.41
CA ALA A 390 -13.94 -7.83 11.78
C ALA A 390 -15.08 -7.88 12.82
N PHE A 391 -15.30 -6.75 13.50
CA PHE A 391 -16.45 -6.59 14.38
C PHE A 391 -17.74 -6.35 13.58
N ARG A 392 -18.85 -6.82 14.12
CA ARG A 392 -20.19 -6.45 13.66
C ARG A 392 -20.49 -4.99 14.04
N THR A 393 -21.41 -4.36 13.31
CA THR A 393 -21.97 -3.07 13.74
C THR A 393 -22.57 -3.24 15.13
N PRO A 394 -22.16 -2.47 16.15
CA PRO A 394 -22.74 -2.60 17.48
C PRO A 394 -24.21 -2.20 17.49
N ASP A 395 -25.07 -2.95 18.18
CA ASP A 395 -26.49 -2.62 18.29
C ASP A 395 -26.74 -1.23 18.84
N ALA A 396 -25.89 -0.77 19.77
CA ALA A 396 -25.99 0.58 20.33
C ALA A 396 -25.84 1.66 19.26
N VAL A 397 -25.01 1.42 18.24
CA VAL A 397 -24.85 2.33 17.09
C VAL A 397 -26.07 2.28 16.17
N LEU A 398 -26.64 1.09 15.94
CA LEU A 398 -27.90 0.96 15.18
C LEU A 398 -29.06 1.69 15.87
N ARG A 399 -29.19 1.55 17.19
CA ARG A 399 -30.18 2.30 17.99
C ARG A 399 -29.93 3.81 17.94
N GLU A 400 -28.67 4.25 18.02
CA GLU A 400 -28.30 5.66 17.84
C GLU A 400 -28.77 6.19 16.47
N TRP A 401 -28.68 5.41 15.40
CA TRP A 401 -29.19 5.83 14.09
C TRP A 401 -30.71 5.92 14.03
N LEU A 402 -31.43 5.01 14.68
CA LEU A 402 -32.89 5.11 14.82
C LEU A 402 -33.29 6.38 15.57
N ASP A 403 -32.56 6.75 16.64
CA ASP A 403 -32.79 7.98 17.38
C ASP A 403 -32.52 9.24 16.52
N LEU A 404 -31.63 9.13 15.54
CA LEU A 404 -31.39 10.15 14.51
C LEU A 404 -32.46 10.15 13.39
N GLY A 405 -33.46 9.26 13.48
CA GLY A 405 -34.58 9.16 12.56
C GLY A 405 -34.32 8.33 11.32
N PHE A 406 -33.39 7.37 11.37
CA PHE A 406 -33.25 6.35 10.34
C PHE A 406 -34.47 5.41 10.34
N PRO A 407 -34.85 4.85 9.18
CA PRO A 407 -36.01 3.97 9.08
C PRO A 407 -35.78 2.62 9.79
N SER A 408 -36.85 1.85 9.96
CA SER A 408 -36.88 0.55 10.65
C SER A 408 -35.91 -0.49 10.07
N ASP A 409 -35.46 -0.32 8.83
CA ASP A 409 -34.45 -1.15 8.17
C ASP A 409 -33.08 -1.13 8.90
N PHE A 410 -32.85 -0.14 9.76
CA PHE A 410 -31.64 0.00 10.58
C PHE A 410 -31.80 -0.53 12.01
N THR A 411 -32.91 -1.22 12.31
CA THR A 411 -33.01 -1.99 13.56
C THR A 411 -31.98 -3.12 13.59
N PRO A 412 -31.46 -3.52 14.76
CA PRO A 412 -30.58 -4.68 14.89
C PRO A 412 -31.12 -5.91 14.16
N GLU A 413 -32.42 -6.17 14.27
CA GLU A 413 -33.09 -7.31 13.66
C GLU A 413 -33.11 -7.21 12.13
N ALA A 414 -33.47 -6.05 11.57
CA ALA A 414 -33.53 -5.86 10.11
C ALA A 414 -32.13 -5.79 9.47
N PHE A 415 -31.13 -5.30 10.19
CA PHE A 415 -29.77 -5.14 9.65
C PHE A 415 -28.92 -6.41 9.80
N THR A 416 -29.26 -7.29 10.73
CA THR A 416 -28.54 -8.55 11.03
C THR A 416 -28.33 -9.46 9.82
N PRO A 417 -29.31 -9.70 8.92
CA PRO A 417 -29.11 -10.56 7.75
C PRO A 417 -27.93 -10.12 6.87
N TYR A 418 -27.75 -8.81 6.67
CA TYR A 418 -26.61 -8.28 5.91
C TYR A 418 -25.29 -8.51 6.64
N LEU A 419 -25.27 -8.34 7.97
CA LEU A 419 -24.09 -8.60 8.78
C LEU A 419 -23.70 -10.08 8.79
N ASP A 420 -24.68 -10.98 8.80
CA ASP A 420 -24.48 -12.43 8.74
C ASP A 420 -23.91 -12.88 7.39
N GLU A 421 -24.44 -12.37 6.28
CA GLU A 421 -23.91 -12.66 4.96
C GLU A 421 -22.45 -12.19 4.82
N VAL A 422 -22.15 -10.99 5.31
CA VAL A 422 -20.77 -10.48 5.32
C VAL A 422 -19.87 -11.36 6.20
N ALA A 423 -20.32 -11.74 7.39
CA ALA A 423 -19.54 -12.59 8.27
C ALA A 423 -19.23 -13.96 7.64
N ALA A 424 -20.20 -14.54 6.93
CA ALA A 424 -20.04 -15.79 6.21
C ALA A 424 -19.07 -15.67 5.03
N GLU A 425 -19.20 -14.66 4.17
CA GLU A 425 -18.31 -14.44 3.02
C GLU A 425 -16.84 -14.23 3.45
N LEU A 426 -16.67 -13.48 4.54
CA LEU A 426 -15.37 -13.19 5.13
C LEU A 426 -14.82 -14.34 6.00
N GLY A 427 -15.64 -15.34 6.32
CA GLY A 427 -15.34 -16.41 7.28
C GLY A 427 -14.80 -15.88 8.61
N ILE A 428 -15.52 -14.91 9.19
CA ILE A 428 -15.11 -14.29 10.45
C ILE A 428 -15.08 -15.35 11.55
N SER A 429 -13.92 -15.49 12.18
CA SER A 429 -13.71 -16.41 13.29
C SER A 429 -12.77 -15.77 14.32
N THR A 430 -12.81 -16.30 15.54
CA THR A 430 -11.89 -15.87 16.60
C THR A 430 -10.44 -16.15 16.18
N ALA A 431 -9.56 -15.18 16.42
CA ALA A 431 -8.14 -15.29 16.13
C ALA A 431 -7.52 -16.54 16.77
N ASP A 432 -6.76 -17.28 15.97
CA ASP A 432 -6.13 -18.53 16.40
C ASP A 432 -5.10 -18.28 17.52
N PRO A 433 -5.26 -18.89 18.70
CA PRO A 433 -4.36 -18.72 19.83
C PRO A 433 -2.87 -18.98 19.52
N ARG A 434 -2.58 -19.84 18.54
CA ARG A 434 -1.21 -20.19 18.14
C ARG A 434 -0.42 -19.01 17.57
N TYR A 435 -1.11 -18.02 17.03
CA TYR A 435 -0.48 -16.91 16.30
C TYR A 435 -0.64 -15.55 16.98
N LEU A 436 -1.19 -15.50 18.20
CA LEU A 436 -1.41 -14.23 18.92
C LEU A 436 -0.12 -13.51 19.31
N GLY A 437 1.01 -14.21 19.33
CA GLY A 437 2.29 -13.67 19.74
C GLY A 437 2.42 -13.54 21.25
N ARG A 438 3.64 -13.21 21.70
CA ARG A 438 3.98 -13.07 23.13
C ARG A 438 3.21 -11.92 23.80
N VAL A 439 2.95 -10.84 23.06
CA VAL A 439 2.22 -9.68 23.59
C VAL A 439 0.87 -10.04 24.18
N ALA A 440 0.14 -11.00 23.61
CA ALA A 440 -1.17 -11.43 24.13
C ALA A 440 -1.09 -11.93 25.58
N GLN A 441 -0.02 -12.65 25.93
CA GLN A 441 0.19 -13.15 27.30
C GLN A 441 0.52 -12.01 28.27
N ILE A 442 1.32 -11.04 27.82
CA ILE A 442 1.72 -9.87 28.62
C ILE A 442 0.50 -9.01 28.94
N VAL A 443 -0.31 -8.69 27.93
CA VAL A 443 -1.51 -7.87 28.11
C VAL A 443 -2.60 -8.62 28.85
N ALA A 444 -2.72 -9.95 28.70
CA ALA A 444 -3.62 -10.78 29.50
C ALA A 444 -3.26 -10.69 30.99
N ALA A 445 -2.00 -10.91 31.35
CA ALA A 445 -1.55 -10.79 32.74
C ALA A 445 -1.79 -9.38 33.32
N GLY A 446 -1.57 -8.34 32.50
CA GLY A 446 -1.89 -6.96 32.87
C GLY A 446 -3.38 -6.72 33.09
N ALA A 447 -4.23 -7.29 32.23
CA ALA A 447 -5.67 -7.18 32.29
C ALA A 447 -6.26 -7.97 33.47
N ASP A 448 -5.79 -9.20 33.72
CA ASP A 448 -6.11 -10.00 34.91
C ASP A 448 -5.83 -9.22 36.19
N ALA A 449 -4.66 -8.58 36.28
CA ALA A 449 -4.28 -7.76 37.43
C ALA A 449 -5.13 -6.48 37.61
N LEU A 450 -5.86 -6.07 36.57
CA LEU A 450 -6.80 -4.94 36.58
C LEU A 450 -8.26 -5.39 36.70
N GLY A 451 -8.54 -6.70 36.68
CA GLY A 451 -9.90 -7.24 36.64
C GLY A 451 -10.64 -6.95 35.33
N ALA A 452 -9.90 -6.77 34.23
CA ALA A 452 -10.44 -6.41 32.93
C ALA A 452 -10.71 -7.64 32.05
N ALA A 453 -11.78 -7.61 31.26
CA ALA A 453 -12.08 -8.67 30.31
C ALA A 453 -11.11 -8.62 29.13
N HIS A 454 -10.67 -9.78 28.63
CA HIS A 454 -9.74 -9.84 27.50
C HIS A 454 -9.87 -11.14 26.74
N GLY A 455 -9.39 -11.15 25.48
CA GLY A 455 -9.40 -12.37 24.68
C GLY A 455 -9.00 -12.15 23.23
N PRO A 456 -8.97 -13.23 22.42
CA PRO A 456 -8.66 -13.12 21.00
C PRO A 456 -9.76 -12.39 20.23
N LEU A 457 -9.37 -11.59 19.23
CA LEU A 457 -10.25 -10.76 18.41
C LEU A 457 -10.97 -11.56 17.29
N PRO A 458 -12.18 -11.14 16.85
CA PRO A 458 -12.79 -11.66 15.64
C PRO A 458 -12.04 -11.15 14.39
N ARG A 459 -11.67 -12.07 13.49
CA ARG A 459 -10.88 -11.76 12.29
C ARG A 459 -11.38 -12.46 11.04
N ASN A 460 -11.20 -11.82 9.88
CA ASN A 460 -11.48 -12.40 8.56
C ASN A 460 -10.24 -13.07 7.94
N ALA A 461 -9.59 -13.98 8.67
CA ALA A 461 -8.30 -14.55 8.29
C ALA A 461 -8.29 -16.08 8.31
N ILE A 462 -9.06 -16.71 7.42
CA ILE A 462 -9.19 -18.17 7.31
C ILE A 462 -7.84 -18.78 6.90
N GLY A 463 -7.37 -19.78 7.65
CA GLY A 463 -6.11 -20.47 7.32
C GLY A 463 -4.86 -19.60 7.53
N CYS A 464 -4.93 -18.58 8.39
CA CYS A 464 -3.78 -17.75 8.73
C CYS A 464 -2.66 -18.58 9.36
N ASP A 465 -1.42 -18.31 8.93
CA ASP A 465 -0.19 -18.96 9.38
C ASP A 465 0.67 -18.04 10.27
N GLY A 466 0.13 -16.88 10.67
CA GLY A 466 0.76 -16.00 11.66
C GLY A 466 1.86 -15.06 11.15
N GLN A 467 2.03 -14.87 9.84
CA GLN A 467 3.11 -14.01 9.29
C GLN A 467 3.04 -12.52 9.68
N GLY A 468 1.92 -12.05 10.23
CA GLY A 468 1.80 -10.69 10.77
C GLY A 468 1.88 -9.54 9.75
N GLN A 469 1.91 -9.81 8.44
CA GLN A 469 2.06 -8.80 7.38
C GLN A 469 0.75 -8.13 6.94
N CYS A 470 -0.35 -8.31 7.67
CA CYS A 470 -1.70 -7.99 7.22
C CYS A 470 -1.85 -6.55 6.68
N VAL A 471 -1.25 -5.57 7.35
CA VAL A 471 -1.35 -4.15 7.00
C VAL A 471 -0.54 -3.75 5.76
N HIS A 472 0.30 -4.65 5.25
CA HIS A 472 1.09 -4.43 4.02
C HIS A 472 0.61 -5.31 2.85
N GLY A 473 -0.45 -6.10 3.06
CA GLY A 473 -0.94 -7.13 2.14
C GLY A 473 -0.63 -8.54 2.63
N CYS A 474 -1.60 -9.45 2.49
CA CYS A 474 -1.47 -10.81 3.00
C CYS A 474 -0.72 -11.70 1.99
N PRO A 475 0.46 -12.24 2.33
CA PRO A 475 1.28 -13.03 1.41
C PRO A 475 0.75 -14.47 1.16
N THR A 476 -0.33 -14.85 1.84
CA THR A 476 -0.91 -16.20 1.82
C THR A 476 -2.39 -16.23 1.45
N ASP A 477 -3.00 -15.08 1.13
CA ASP A 477 -4.45 -14.92 0.91
C ASP A 477 -5.36 -15.34 2.08
N ALA A 478 -4.80 -15.67 3.24
CA ALA A 478 -5.57 -16.04 4.42
C ALA A 478 -6.53 -14.91 4.84
N LYS A 479 -6.05 -13.65 4.79
CA LYS A 479 -6.90 -12.48 5.04
C LYS A 479 -7.87 -12.29 3.87
N ARG A 480 -9.15 -12.52 4.13
CA ARG A 480 -10.29 -12.45 3.21
C ARG A 480 -10.68 -11.00 2.84
N SER A 481 -9.67 -10.20 2.50
CA SER A 481 -9.81 -8.88 1.89
C SER A 481 -10.63 -8.93 0.59
N SER A 482 -11.21 -7.81 0.15
CA SER A 482 -12.14 -7.78 -0.99
C SER A 482 -11.53 -8.31 -2.30
N ASN A 483 -10.21 -8.23 -2.51
CA ASN A 483 -9.53 -8.85 -3.65
C ASN A 483 -9.47 -10.39 -3.60
N VAL A 484 -9.74 -10.99 -2.44
CA VAL A 484 -9.78 -12.44 -2.18
C VAL A 484 -11.21 -12.96 -1.99
N SER A 485 -12.14 -12.12 -1.52
CA SER A 485 -13.55 -12.45 -1.28
C SER A 485 -14.47 -11.91 -2.39
N TRP A 486 -14.93 -10.67 -2.24
CA TRP A 486 -16.01 -10.08 -3.04
C TRP A 486 -15.66 -9.83 -4.51
N VAL A 487 -14.44 -9.40 -4.84
CA VAL A 487 -14.04 -9.18 -6.24
C VAL A 487 -14.07 -10.49 -7.02
N PRO A 488 -13.42 -11.59 -6.56
CA PRO A 488 -13.59 -12.89 -7.20
C PRO A 488 -15.05 -13.35 -7.30
N ARG A 489 -15.89 -13.08 -6.28
CA ARG A 489 -17.33 -13.43 -6.31
C ARG A 489 -18.06 -12.70 -7.44
N ALA A 490 -17.88 -11.39 -7.58
CA ALA A 490 -18.44 -10.60 -8.68
C ALA A 490 -17.95 -11.08 -10.06
N LEU A 491 -16.63 -11.29 -10.21
CA LEU A 491 -16.03 -11.69 -11.50
C LEU A 491 -16.47 -13.09 -11.93
N LYS A 492 -16.65 -14.02 -10.99
CA LYS A 492 -17.23 -15.35 -11.27
C LYS A 492 -18.69 -15.29 -11.67
N GLY A 493 -19.43 -14.30 -11.15
CA GLY A 493 -20.81 -14.02 -11.55
C GLY A 493 -20.95 -13.39 -12.94
N GLY A 494 -19.84 -12.96 -13.55
CA GLY A 494 -19.82 -12.37 -14.89
C GLY A 494 -19.55 -10.86 -14.93
N ALA A 495 -19.29 -10.21 -13.80
CA ALA A 495 -18.83 -8.83 -13.79
C ALA A 495 -17.47 -8.68 -14.50
N GLN A 496 -17.21 -7.48 -15.02
CA GLN A 496 -15.90 -7.11 -15.57
C GLN A 496 -15.20 -6.11 -14.65
N LEU A 497 -13.86 -6.16 -14.60
CA LEU A 497 -13.04 -5.21 -13.84
C LEU A 497 -12.00 -4.56 -14.74
N TYR A 498 -11.96 -3.23 -14.72
CA TYR A 498 -10.87 -2.45 -15.27
C TYR A 498 -10.01 -1.87 -14.14
N THR A 499 -8.72 -2.22 -14.13
CA THR A 499 -7.75 -1.70 -13.15
C THR A 499 -6.88 -0.61 -13.77
N ASN A 500 -6.15 0.15 -12.95
CA ASN A 500 -5.29 1.25 -13.40
C ASN A 500 -6.04 2.31 -14.24
N LEU A 501 -7.34 2.49 -14.00
CA LEU A 501 -8.18 3.50 -14.61
C LEU A 501 -8.82 4.38 -13.52
N THR A 502 -8.61 5.69 -13.62
CA THR A 502 -9.24 6.66 -12.72
C THR A 502 -10.51 7.21 -13.36
N VAL A 503 -11.66 7.07 -12.69
CA VAL A 503 -12.88 7.76 -13.11
C VAL A 503 -12.74 9.26 -12.84
N THR A 504 -12.77 10.06 -13.90
CA THR A 504 -12.59 11.52 -13.83
C THR A 504 -13.92 12.26 -13.97
N ARG A 505 -14.90 11.68 -14.67
CA ARG A 505 -16.21 12.30 -14.91
C ARG A 505 -17.37 11.34 -14.67
N ILE A 506 -18.46 11.88 -14.13
CA ILE A 506 -19.79 11.27 -14.09
C ILE A 506 -20.58 11.90 -15.22
N LEU A 507 -21.16 11.09 -16.10
CA LEU A 507 -21.98 11.56 -17.21
C LEU A 507 -23.39 11.82 -16.67
N LEU A 508 -23.82 13.09 -16.71
CA LEU A 508 -25.13 13.52 -16.24
C LEU A 508 -25.96 14.06 -17.41
N SER A 509 -27.21 13.61 -17.53
CA SER A 509 -28.20 14.11 -18.48
C SER A 509 -29.48 14.46 -17.74
N GLY A 510 -29.86 15.73 -17.69
CA GLY A 510 -31.06 16.19 -16.96
C GLY A 510 -31.07 15.82 -15.47
N GLY A 511 -29.90 15.74 -14.82
CA GLY A 511 -29.76 15.30 -13.42
C GLY A 511 -29.73 13.79 -13.22
N ARG A 512 -29.90 12.98 -14.28
CA ARG A 512 -29.73 11.53 -14.25
C ARG A 512 -28.29 11.14 -14.59
N ALA A 513 -27.70 10.25 -13.79
CA ALA A 513 -26.43 9.62 -14.14
C ALA A 513 -26.64 8.57 -15.23
N THR A 514 -25.85 8.68 -16.31
CA THR A 514 -25.95 7.83 -17.50
C THR A 514 -24.65 7.09 -17.80
N GLY A 515 -23.66 7.16 -16.91
CA GLY A 515 -22.36 6.55 -17.10
C GLY A 515 -21.20 7.34 -16.49
N VAL A 516 -19.99 6.94 -16.86
CA VAL A 516 -18.74 7.54 -16.37
C VAL A 516 -17.68 7.60 -17.48
N LEU A 517 -16.70 8.49 -17.31
CA LEU A 517 -15.47 8.52 -18.10
C LEU A 517 -14.30 8.13 -17.21
N ALA A 518 -13.57 7.09 -17.61
CA ALA A 518 -12.37 6.62 -16.95
C ALA A 518 -11.13 6.86 -17.83
N GLU A 519 -10.03 7.26 -17.20
CA GLU A 519 -8.79 7.61 -17.85
C GLU A 519 -7.61 6.84 -17.22
N GLY A 520 -6.67 6.42 -18.06
CA GLY A 520 -5.41 5.82 -17.62
C GLY A 520 -4.36 5.88 -18.71
N GLN A 521 -3.31 5.08 -18.57
CA GLN A 521 -2.21 5.01 -19.52
C GLN A 521 -1.85 3.55 -19.78
N ASP A 522 -1.50 3.24 -21.04
CA ASP A 522 -0.95 1.93 -21.38
C ASP A 522 0.49 1.77 -20.84
N GLU A 523 1.07 0.58 -21.04
CA GLU A 523 2.45 0.25 -20.65
C GLU A 523 3.54 1.12 -21.32
N HIS A 524 3.18 1.88 -22.36
CA HIS A 524 4.05 2.83 -23.04
C HIS A 524 3.80 4.29 -22.58
N GLY A 525 2.89 4.51 -21.63
CA GLY A 525 2.52 5.82 -21.11
C GLY A 525 1.56 6.60 -22.01
N ALA A 526 1.03 5.99 -23.08
CA ALA A 526 0.08 6.66 -23.95
C ALA A 526 -1.31 6.67 -23.29
N PRO A 527 -2.03 7.81 -23.34
CA PRO A 527 -3.30 7.94 -22.67
C PRO A 527 -4.36 7.01 -23.27
N ARG A 528 -5.23 6.52 -22.40
CA ARG A 528 -6.37 5.66 -22.70
C ARG A 528 -7.61 6.21 -22.02
N THR A 529 -8.74 6.14 -22.71
CA THR A 529 -10.02 6.63 -22.21
C THR A 529 -11.09 5.59 -22.46
N LEU A 530 -11.86 5.29 -21.42
CA LEU A 530 -12.97 4.36 -21.45
C LEU A 530 -14.24 5.10 -21.02
N GLU A 531 -15.20 5.21 -21.91
CA GLU A 531 -16.56 5.67 -21.62
C GLU A 531 -17.42 4.46 -21.26
N ILE A 532 -18.03 4.47 -20.07
CA ILE A 532 -18.92 3.40 -19.64
C ILE A 532 -20.31 4.01 -19.52
N ARG A 533 -21.23 3.62 -20.40
CA ARG A 533 -22.63 4.00 -20.33
C ARG A 533 -23.36 3.02 -19.43
N SER A 534 -24.20 3.54 -18.54
CA SER A 534 -24.91 2.70 -17.57
C SER A 534 -26.27 3.25 -17.20
N ARG A 535 -27.13 2.36 -16.67
CA ARG A 535 -28.45 2.72 -16.14
C ARG A 535 -28.36 3.22 -14.70
N ALA A 536 -27.33 2.78 -13.96
CA ALA A 536 -26.97 3.28 -12.63
C ALA A 536 -25.45 3.41 -12.47
N VAL A 537 -25.03 4.36 -11.64
CA VAL A 537 -23.64 4.60 -11.24
C VAL A 537 -23.53 4.47 -9.72
N VAL A 538 -22.65 3.60 -9.24
CA VAL A 538 -22.37 3.42 -7.81
C VAL A 538 -20.98 3.95 -7.51
N ILE A 539 -20.90 5.01 -6.71
CA ILE A 539 -19.63 5.53 -6.21
C ILE A 539 -19.22 4.73 -4.98
N ALA A 540 -18.02 4.15 -5.03
CA ALA A 540 -17.41 3.41 -3.93
C ALA A 540 -15.91 3.74 -3.78
N THR A 541 -15.54 5.00 -4.04
CA THR A 541 -14.14 5.46 -4.02
C THR A 541 -13.58 5.68 -2.61
N GLY A 542 -14.40 5.45 -1.59
CA GLY A 542 -14.02 5.57 -0.18
C GLY A 542 -14.16 7.00 0.34
N THR A 543 -14.21 7.10 1.67
CA THR A 543 -14.49 8.34 2.41
C THR A 543 -13.70 9.57 1.96
N LEU A 544 -12.44 9.40 1.57
CA LEU A 544 -11.64 10.57 1.18
C LEU A 544 -11.91 11.01 -0.26
N MET A 545 -12.14 10.07 -1.18
CA MET A 545 -12.19 10.38 -2.61
C MET A 545 -13.61 10.63 -3.12
N THR A 546 -14.62 10.02 -2.49
CA THR A 546 -16.04 10.20 -2.85
C THR A 546 -16.48 11.66 -2.85
N PRO A 547 -16.24 12.48 -1.81
CA PRO A 547 -16.60 13.89 -1.85
C PRO A 547 -15.82 14.70 -2.89
N LEU A 548 -14.60 14.28 -3.23
CA LEU A 548 -13.78 14.96 -4.23
C LEU A 548 -14.28 14.69 -5.65
N LEU A 549 -14.67 13.44 -5.93
CA LEU A 549 -15.25 13.04 -7.21
C LEU A 549 -16.58 13.74 -7.45
N LEU A 550 -17.48 13.77 -6.45
CA LEU A 550 -18.77 14.46 -6.54
C LEU A 550 -18.61 15.96 -6.84
N ARG A 551 -17.78 16.67 -6.05
CA ARG A 551 -17.53 18.10 -6.28
C ARG A 551 -16.90 18.38 -7.64
N ARG A 552 -15.98 17.53 -8.10
CA ARG A 552 -15.35 17.67 -9.42
C ARG A 552 -16.38 17.59 -10.55
N ASN A 553 -17.48 16.87 -10.33
CA ASN A 553 -18.58 16.70 -11.28
C ASN A 553 -19.76 17.65 -11.04
N GLY A 554 -19.52 18.76 -10.31
CA GLY A 554 -20.52 19.81 -10.12
C GLY A 554 -21.61 19.48 -9.10
N ILE A 555 -21.53 18.33 -8.42
CA ILE A 555 -22.46 17.96 -7.36
C ILE A 555 -21.98 18.60 -6.06
N THR A 556 -22.78 19.53 -5.54
CA THR A 556 -22.49 20.25 -4.30
C THR A 556 -23.69 20.14 -3.36
N LEU A 557 -23.44 19.69 -2.14
CA LEU A 557 -24.41 19.60 -1.06
C LEU A 557 -23.76 20.15 0.22
N PRO A 558 -24.51 20.80 1.13
CA PRO A 558 -23.95 21.41 2.34
C PRO A 558 -23.12 20.45 3.19
N ALA A 559 -23.57 19.20 3.33
CA ALA A 559 -22.88 18.18 4.12
C ALA A 559 -21.71 17.50 3.39
N LEU A 560 -21.58 17.70 2.08
CA LEU A 560 -20.59 17.00 1.25
C LEU A 560 -19.18 17.34 1.70
N GLY A 561 -18.41 16.31 2.05
CA GLY A 561 -17.04 16.39 2.54
C GLY A 561 -16.92 16.82 4.00
N HIS A 562 -18.02 16.97 4.76
CA HIS A 562 -18.00 17.26 6.20
C HIS A 562 -18.22 15.99 7.03
N HIS A 563 -18.25 16.09 8.36
CA HIS A 563 -18.52 14.96 9.27
C HIS A 563 -17.52 13.80 9.18
N LEU A 564 -16.28 14.07 8.74
CA LEU A 564 -15.24 13.05 8.72
C LEU A 564 -14.96 12.58 10.16
N SER A 565 -15.13 11.29 10.42
CA SER A 565 -14.57 10.61 11.60
C SER A 565 -13.43 9.70 11.16
N VAL A 566 -12.43 9.48 12.01
CA VAL A 566 -11.23 8.68 11.62
C VAL A 566 -10.84 7.57 12.60
N HIS A 567 -11.50 7.52 13.76
CA HIS A 567 -11.08 6.76 14.94
C HIS A 567 -9.61 7.00 15.30
N PRO A 568 -9.29 8.05 16.05
CA PRO A 568 -7.94 8.25 16.59
C PRO A 568 -7.37 7.00 17.25
N SER A 569 -6.25 6.50 16.73
CA SER A 569 -5.56 5.31 17.22
C SER A 569 -4.12 5.62 17.58
N LEU A 570 -3.62 4.98 18.62
CA LEU A 570 -2.25 5.09 19.11
C LEU A 570 -1.72 3.74 19.60
N GLY A 571 -0.40 3.60 19.68
CA GLY A 571 0.26 2.37 20.14
C GLY A 571 1.40 2.68 21.10
N ALA A 572 1.48 1.91 22.18
CA ALA A 572 2.60 1.95 23.11
C ALA A 572 3.58 0.80 22.83
N VAL A 573 4.86 1.05 23.10
CA VAL A 573 5.93 0.04 22.96
C VAL A 573 6.49 -0.24 24.34
N ALA A 574 6.38 -1.47 24.81
CA ALA A 574 6.96 -1.92 26.07
C ALA A 574 8.35 -2.50 25.86
N MET A 575 9.25 -2.25 26.81
CA MET A 575 10.54 -2.93 26.93
C MET A 575 10.40 -4.06 27.93
N MET A 576 10.70 -5.28 27.49
CA MET A 576 10.64 -6.51 28.28
C MET A 576 12.05 -6.93 28.75
N PRO A 577 12.17 -7.64 29.88
CA PRO A 577 13.47 -8.06 30.42
C PRO A 577 14.16 -9.13 29.57
N THR A 578 13.41 -9.88 28.76
CA THR A 578 13.94 -10.96 27.93
C THR A 578 13.60 -10.76 26.45
N PRO A 579 14.51 -11.13 25.53
CA PRO A 579 14.26 -11.04 24.10
C PRO A 579 13.11 -11.97 23.68
N GLY A 580 12.39 -11.55 22.64
CA GLY A 580 11.31 -12.27 21.99
C GLY A 580 11.33 -12.00 20.48
N SER A 581 10.15 -11.98 19.87
CA SER A 581 10.00 -11.72 18.44
C SER A 581 8.78 -10.82 18.23
N PRO A 582 8.91 -9.49 18.39
CA PRO A 582 7.78 -8.54 18.30
C PRO A 582 7.09 -8.51 16.93
N TRP A 583 7.76 -9.03 15.90
CA TRP A 583 7.24 -9.22 14.55
C TRP A 583 6.53 -10.56 14.37
N SER A 584 6.63 -11.47 15.34
CA SER A 584 5.99 -12.79 15.34
C SER A 584 4.66 -12.69 16.07
N GLY A 585 3.59 -12.63 15.30
CA GLY A 585 2.23 -12.55 15.81
C GLY A 585 1.34 -11.77 14.87
N ILE A 586 0.04 -12.01 14.95
CA ILE A 586 -0.94 -11.27 14.17
C ILE A 586 -1.17 -9.88 14.81
N PRO A 587 -0.99 -8.76 14.08
CA PRO A 587 -1.02 -7.41 14.64
C PRO A 587 -2.24 -7.13 15.51
N GLN A 588 -3.44 -7.48 15.05
CA GLN A 588 -4.69 -7.28 15.78
C GLN A 588 -5.32 -8.63 16.15
N GLY A 589 -4.58 -9.44 16.90
CA GLY A 589 -5.03 -10.75 17.36
C GLY A 589 -5.78 -10.77 18.69
N TYR A 590 -5.59 -9.76 19.53
CA TYR A 590 -6.03 -9.78 20.93
C TYR A 590 -6.65 -8.44 21.33
N GLN A 591 -7.58 -8.47 22.28
CA GLN A 591 -8.26 -7.29 22.81
C GLN A 591 -8.35 -7.29 24.32
N VAL A 592 -8.50 -6.08 24.87
CA VAL A 592 -8.84 -5.84 26.27
C VAL A 592 -10.00 -4.87 26.34
N GLU A 593 -10.98 -5.16 27.18
CA GLU A 593 -12.20 -4.40 27.38
C GLU A 593 -12.35 -4.01 28.86
N GLY A 594 -13.20 -3.02 29.15
CA GLY A 594 -13.55 -2.68 30.53
C GLY A 594 -12.52 -1.84 31.30
N LEU A 595 -11.54 -1.25 30.62
CA LEU A 595 -10.53 -0.37 31.25
C LEU A 595 -11.01 1.08 31.46
N GLY A 596 -12.29 1.31 31.74
CA GLY A 596 -12.78 2.55 32.35
C GLY A 596 -13.34 3.65 31.44
N ASP A 597 -12.90 3.82 30.18
CA ASP A 597 -13.49 4.82 29.26
C ASP A 597 -14.28 4.12 28.12
N PRO A 598 -15.59 4.39 27.97
CA PRO A 598 -16.44 3.72 26.98
C PRO A 598 -16.15 4.11 25.53
N LEU A 599 -15.33 5.14 25.28
CA LEU A 599 -14.87 5.46 23.92
C LEU A 599 -13.62 4.67 23.53
N VAL A 600 -12.97 3.96 24.45
CA VAL A 600 -11.66 3.33 24.20
C VAL A 600 -11.82 1.82 24.00
N THR A 601 -11.31 1.35 22.87
CA THR A 601 -11.15 -0.08 22.57
C THR A 601 -9.66 -0.39 22.52
N PHE A 602 -9.20 -1.36 23.31
CA PHE A 602 -7.81 -1.79 23.30
C PHE A 602 -7.66 -3.03 22.43
N GLU A 603 -6.76 -2.94 21.46
CA GLU A 603 -6.54 -4.01 20.49
C GLU A 603 -5.06 -4.14 20.18
N GLY A 604 -4.68 -5.32 19.70
CA GLY A 604 -3.32 -5.60 19.26
C GLY A 604 -2.84 -4.55 18.27
N VAL A 605 -1.54 -4.28 18.28
CA VAL A 605 -0.85 -3.65 17.17
C VAL A 605 0.50 -4.32 17.00
N SER A 606 0.96 -4.48 15.77
CA SER A 606 2.35 -4.86 15.50
C SER A 606 2.84 -3.99 14.36
N ILE A 607 3.82 -3.15 14.67
CA ILE A 607 4.45 -2.23 13.74
C ILE A 607 5.83 -2.80 13.41
N PRO A 608 6.15 -3.06 12.14
CA PRO A 608 7.49 -3.47 11.74
C PRO A 608 8.54 -2.45 12.21
N PRO A 609 9.77 -2.89 12.54
CA PRO A 609 10.81 -2.05 13.14
C PRO A 609 11.06 -0.74 12.39
N GLN A 610 11.10 -0.78 11.05
CA GLN A 610 11.35 0.39 10.22
C GLN A 610 10.29 1.47 10.36
N PHE A 611 9.01 1.10 10.55
CA PHE A 611 7.93 2.06 10.78
C PHE A 611 7.83 2.46 12.24
N ALA A 612 8.13 1.54 13.17
CA ALA A 612 8.11 1.81 14.59
C ALA A 612 9.15 2.85 15.00
N ALA A 613 10.33 2.86 14.37
CA ALA A 613 11.32 3.92 14.57
C ALA A 613 10.75 5.33 14.29
N GLY A 614 9.89 5.46 13.28
CA GLY A 614 9.17 6.71 12.98
C GLY A 614 8.11 7.07 14.03
N ALA A 615 7.50 6.06 14.66
CA ALA A 615 6.45 6.23 15.66
C ALA A 615 6.99 6.52 17.08
N LEU A 616 8.18 6.01 17.44
CA LEU A 616 8.79 6.24 18.74
C LEU A 616 9.04 7.75 19.01
N PRO A 617 8.73 8.25 20.21
CA PRO A 617 8.91 9.67 20.55
C PRO A 617 10.36 10.03 20.93
N PHE A 618 11.32 9.13 20.73
CA PHE A 618 12.73 9.29 21.12
C PHE A 618 13.60 9.65 19.93
N HIS A 619 14.82 10.16 20.18
CA HIS A 619 15.82 10.60 19.19
C HIS A 619 17.23 10.29 19.69
N GLY A 620 18.24 10.29 18.80
CA GLY A 620 19.67 10.13 19.16
C GLY A 620 19.93 8.86 19.97
N ALA A 621 20.80 8.95 20.99
CA ALA A 621 21.16 7.85 21.88
C ALA A 621 19.97 7.04 22.41
N ARG A 622 18.86 7.69 22.78
CA ARG A 622 17.67 6.99 23.32
C ARG A 622 16.91 6.21 22.24
N LEU A 623 16.82 6.74 21.02
CA LEU A 623 16.27 5.96 19.91
C LEU A 623 17.16 4.73 19.66
N THR A 624 18.48 4.93 19.63
CA THR A 624 19.47 3.87 19.43
C THR A 624 19.39 2.78 20.50
N GLU A 625 19.23 3.15 21.78
CA GLU A 625 19.00 2.22 22.89
C GLU A 625 17.80 1.29 22.62
N TRP A 626 16.66 1.88 22.23
CA TRP A 626 15.43 1.14 21.97
C TRP A 626 15.52 0.26 20.74
N MET A 627 16.11 0.76 19.65
CA MET A 627 16.27 -0.01 18.41
C MET A 627 17.32 -1.13 18.56
N ASN A 628 18.35 -0.95 19.39
CA ASN A 628 19.29 -2.02 19.72
C ASN A 628 18.64 -3.17 20.49
N ARG A 629 17.69 -2.84 21.37
CA ARG A 629 16.90 -3.81 22.12
C ARG A 629 15.56 -4.10 21.46
N TRP A 630 15.42 -3.89 20.15
CA TRP A 630 14.12 -4.05 19.48
C TRP A 630 13.53 -5.45 19.67
N SER A 631 14.35 -6.51 19.71
CA SER A 631 13.91 -7.88 20.01
C SER A 631 13.33 -8.04 21.42
N CYS A 632 13.60 -7.13 22.35
CA CYS A 632 13.02 -7.09 23.70
C CYS A 632 11.77 -6.20 23.77
N THR A 633 11.21 -5.75 22.65
CA THR A 633 10.02 -4.90 22.67
C THR A 633 8.74 -5.68 22.41
N GLU A 634 7.61 -5.16 22.89
CA GLU A 634 6.26 -5.65 22.60
C GLU A 634 5.31 -4.46 22.40
N GLN A 635 4.23 -4.65 21.63
CA GLN A 635 3.40 -3.53 21.15
C GLN A 635 1.90 -3.80 21.33
N PHE A 636 1.19 -2.82 21.88
CA PHE A 636 -0.26 -2.90 22.05
C PHE A 636 -0.89 -1.53 21.88
N GLY A 637 -2.10 -1.49 21.34
CA GLY A 637 -2.73 -0.29 20.84
C GLY A 637 -4.05 0.00 21.51
N ALA A 638 -4.52 1.22 21.25
CA ALA A 638 -5.86 1.64 21.58
C ALA A 638 -6.42 2.47 20.44
N MET A 639 -7.73 2.33 20.23
CA MET A 639 -8.52 3.12 19.32
C MET A 639 -9.60 3.85 20.11
N VAL A 640 -9.86 5.10 19.74
CA VAL A 640 -10.87 5.93 20.37
C VAL A 640 -12.02 6.19 19.39
N ARG A 641 -13.25 5.88 19.82
CA ARG A 641 -14.48 6.26 19.12
C ARG A 641 -14.52 7.78 18.98
N ASP A 642 -14.64 8.24 17.74
CA ASP A 642 -14.56 9.65 17.42
C ASP A 642 -15.87 10.35 17.77
N THR A 643 -15.79 11.46 18.49
CA THR A 643 -16.95 12.34 18.75
C THR A 643 -16.80 13.70 18.08
N GLY A 644 -15.72 13.90 17.31
CA GLY A 644 -15.45 15.11 16.54
C GLY A 644 -15.86 14.98 15.08
N THR A 645 -15.69 16.09 14.36
CA THR A 645 -15.91 16.14 12.91
C THR A 645 -14.72 16.79 12.22
N GLY A 646 -14.20 16.13 11.19
CA GLY A 646 -13.29 16.68 10.22
C GLY A 646 -13.96 17.01 8.90
N SER A 647 -13.15 17.36 7.90
CA SER A 647 -13.63 17.56 6.53
C SER A 647 -12.59 17.21 5.48
N VAL A 648 -13.05 16.97 4.25
CA VAL A 648 -12.25 16.64 3.08
C VAL A 648 -12.60 17.58 1.93
N HIS A 649 -11.58 18.26 1.39
CA HIS A 649 -11.72 19.22 0.31
C HIS A 649 -10.64 19.09 -0.75
N HIS A 650 -10.90 19.66 -1.92
CA HIS A 650 -9.85 19.90 -2.91
C HIS A 650 -8.90 20.96 -2.35
N GLY A 651 -7.64 20.58 -2.20
CA GLY A 651 -6.53 21.45 -1.87
C GLY A 651 -5.84 21.99 -3.12
N PRO A 652 -4.81 22.84 -2.95
CA PRO A 652 -4.05 23.43 -4.05
C PRO A 652 -3.48 22.37 -5.00
N GLY A 653 -3.67 22.57 -6.30
CA GLY A 653 -3.21 21.65 -7.35
C GLY A 653 -3.99 20.34 -7.43
N GLY A 654 -5.25 20.32 -6.97
CA GLY A 654 -6.14 19.15 -7.07
C GLY A 654 -5.85 18.05 -6.04
N ARG A 655 -5.15 18.38 -4.95
CA ARG A 655 -4.81 17.43 -3.88
C ARG A 655 -5.95 17.21 -2.90
N THR A 656 -5.89 16.12 -2.15
CA THR A 656 -6.77 15.89 -0.99
C THR A 656 -6.31 16.77 0.18
N LEU A 657 -7.15 17.71 0.61
CA LEU A 657 -6.99 18.44 1.87
C LEU A 657 -7.90 17.81 2.92
N ILE A 658 -7.29 17.18 3.92
CA ILE A 658 -8.00 16.61 5.07
C ILE A 658 -7.83 17.54 6.26
N ARG A 659 -8.95 17.99 6.82
CA ARG A 659 -8.99 18.76 8.07
C ARG A 659 -9.51 17.89 9.19
N TYR A 660 -8.84 17.92 10.33
CA TYR A 660 -9.29 17.18 11.51
C TYR A 660 -9.01 17.97 12.79
N HIS A 661 -9.97 17.96 13.71
CA HIS A 661 -9.85 18.61 14.99
C HIS A 661 -10.14 17.62 16.11
N LEU A 662 -9.13 17.37 16.94
CA LEU A 662 -9.28 16.53 18.13
C LEU A 662 -10.12 17.28 19.16
N THR A 663 -11.27 16.73 19.56
CA THR A 663 -12.12 17.33 20.59
C THR A 663 -11.51 17.12 21.98
N PRO A 664 -11.86 17.95 22.98
CA PRO A 664 -11.41 17.74 24.36
C PRO A 664 -11.78 16.36 24.92
N ARG A 665 -12.96 15.82 24.55
CA ARG A 665 -13.43 14.50 25.00
C ARG A 665 -12.59 13.37 24.43
N VAL A 666 -12.28 13.42 23.13
CA VAL A 666 -11.44 12.43 22.45
C VAL A 666 -9.99 12.55 22.94
N GLN A 667 -9.51 13.77 23.18
CA GLN A 667 -8.19 13.99 23.78
C GLN A 667 -8.09 13.33 25.17
N ALA A 668 -9.09 13.52 26.02
CA ALA A 668 -9.13 12.89 27.35
C ALA A 668 -9.14 11.35 27.24
N ALA A 669 -9.90 10.78 26.30
CA ALA A 669 -9.91 9.33 26.05
C ALA A 669 -8.55 8.80 25.58
N LEU A 670 -7.85 9.53 24.68
CA LEU A 670 -6.50 9.13 24.23
C LEU A 670 -5.48 9.18 25.37
N GLN A 671 -5.60 10.17 26.24
CA GLN A 671 -4.75 10.30 27.42
C GLN A 671 -4.99 9.16 28.42
N HIS A 672 -6.27 8.84 28.67
CA HIS A 672 -6.69 7.68 29.45
C HIS A 672 -6.18 6.36 28.86
N ALA A 673 -6.26 6.21 27.53
CA ALA A 673 -5.75 5.04 26.82
C ALA A 673 -4.24 4.89 27.00
N CYS A 674 -3.46 5.98 26.91
CA CYS A 674 -2.02 5.96 27.17
C CYS A 674 -1.68 5.54 28.60
N ALA A 675 -2.38 6.07 29.61
CA ALA A 675 -2.18 5.67 30.99
C ALA A 675 -2.50 4.17 31.20
N SER A 676 -3.61 3.72 30.63
CA SER A 676 -4.05 2.32 30.71
C SER A 676 -3.08 1.36 30.01
N LEU A 677 -2.55 1.73 28.84
CA LEU A 677 -1.51 0.94 28.15
C LEU A 677 -0.23 0.82 28.99
N ALA A 678 0.20 1.91 29.65
CA ALA A 678 1.35 1.84 30.54
C ALA A 678 1.08 0.91 31.74
N GLU A 679 -0.08 1.01 32.39
CA GLU A 679 -0.43 0.11 33.50
C GLU A 679 -0.52 -1.36 33.07
N LEU A 680 -1.16 -1.64 31.94
CA LEU A 680 -1.27 -2.98 31.37
C LEU A 680 0.12 -3.61 31.19
N PHE A 681 1.03 -2.90 30.54
CA PHE A 681 2.37 -3.42 30.27
C PHE A 681 3.23 -3.57 31.53
N LEU A 682 3.18 -2.59 32.45
CA LEU A 682 3.95 -2.68 33.70
C LEU A 682 3.48 -3.85 34.57
N ARG A 683 2.16 -4.06 34.67
CA ARG A 683 1.58 -5.23 35.36
C ARG A 683 1.88 -6.54 34.64
N GLY A 684 1.99 -6.49 33.31
CA GLY A 684 2.47 -7.59 32.46
C GLY A 684 3.99 -7.84 32.53
N GLY A 685 4.73 -7.12 33.38
CA GLY A 685 6.16 -7.34 33.62
C GLY A 685 7.12 -6.55 32.73
N ALA A 686 6.67 -5.48 32.08
CA ALA A 686 7.55 -4.57 31.34
C ALA A 686 8.49 -3.79 32.28
N GLU A 687 9.75 -3.61 31.87
CA GLU A 687 10.73 -2.75 32.55
C GLU A 687 10.42 -1.27 32.35
N SER A 688 9.93 -0.93 31.15
CA SER A 688 9.50 0.43 30.82
C SER A 688 8.56 0.45 29.63
N VAL A 689 7.82 1.54 29.46
CA VAL A 689 6.85 1.73 28.37
C VAL A 689 7.07 3.08 27.69
N ALA A 690 7.29 3.04 26.38
CA ALA A 690 7.28 4.22 25.52
C ALA A 690 5.85 4.53 25.08
N LEU A 691 5.33 5.64 25.58
CA LEU A 691 4.03 6.15 25.15
C LEU A 691 4.15 6.96 23.86
N PRO A 692 3.14 6.96 22.98
CA PRO A 692 3.13 7.71 21.74
C PRO A 692 2.85 9.22 21.99
N ILE A 693 3.58 9.82 22.94
CA ILE A 693 3.44 11.21 23.37
C ILE A 693 4.82 11.87 23.29
N ALA A 694 4.97 12.79 22.35
CA ALA A 694 6.22 13.54 22.14
C ALA A 694 6.65 14.27 23.43
N GLY A 695 7.93 14.11 23.79
CA GLY A 695 8.53 14.71 24.99
C GLY A 695 8.37 13.88 26.27
N THR A 696 7.66 12.75 26.23
CA THR A 696 7.46 11.90 27.42
C THR A 696 8.62 10.91 27.56
N PRO A 697 9.29 10.81 28.73
CA PRO A 697 10.29 9.77 28.97
C PRO A 697 9.64 8.39 29.09
N PRO A 698 10.39 7.27 28.97
CA PRO A 698 9.84 5.95 29.23
C PRO A 698 9.26 5.82 30.64
N ILE A 699 8.02 5.34 30.72
CA ILE A 699 7.27 5.10 31.96
C ILE A 699 7.78 3.81 32.61
N ARG A 700 8.15 3.84 33.89
CA ARG A 700 8.75 2.72 34.63
C ARG A 700 7.97 2.30 35.87
N THR A 701 7.05 3.14 36.35
CA THR A 701 6.28 2.88 37.57
C THR A 701 4.79 3.13 37.34
N LEU A 702 3.95 2.49 38.16
CA LEU A 702 2.51 2.71 38.12
C LEU A 702 2.14 4.16 38.47
N ASP A 703 2.88 4.81 39.35
CA ASP A 703 2.63 6.22 39.68
C ASP A 703 2.92 7.14 38.49
N GLN A 704 3.97 6.86 37.71
CA GLN A 704 4.22 7.57 36.45
C GLN A 704 3.10 7.32 35.44
N ALA A 705 2.59 6.09 35.34
CA ALA A 705 1.46 5.77 34.46
C ALA A 705 0.19 6.56 34.86
N ARG A 706 -0.14 6.62 36.15
CA ARG A 706 -1.28 7.40 36.68
C ARG A 706 -1.12 8.90 36.42
N THR A 707 0.09 9.41 36.57
CA THR A 707 0.42 10.83 36.32
C THR A 707 0.12 11.22 34.87
N VAL A 708 0.27 10.29 33.91
CA VAL A 708 -0.08 10.56 32.50
C VAL A 708 -1.54 10.96 32.35
N ALA A 709 -2.46 10.46 33.18
CA ALA A 709 -3.87 10.85 33.15
C ALA A 709 -4.13 12.29 33.65
N GLU A 710 -3.19 12.88 34.40
CA GLU A 710 -3.38 14.14 35.12
C GLU A 710 -2.64 15.33 34.46
N ILE A 711 -1.58 15.05 33.70
CA ILE A 711 -0.78 16.10 33.07
C ILE A 711 -1.53 16.82 31.94
N ARG A 712 -1.23 18.10 31.74
CA ARG A 712 -1.78 18.85 30.62
C ARG A 712 -1.03 18.52 29.33
N LEU A 713 -1.72 17.90 28.38
CA LEU A 713 -1.20 17.61 27.05
C LEU A 713 -1.80 18.52 25.98
N SER A 714 -1.03 18.81 24.95
CA SER A 714 -1.50 19.41 23.70
C SER A 714 -1.89 18.31 22.71
N PRO A 715 -2.96 18.48 21.90
CA PRO A 715 -3.32 17.55 20.83
C PRO A 715 -2.17 17.18 19.89
N ARG A 716 -1.20 18.09 19.70
CA ARG A 716 -0.03 17.88 18.82
C ARG A 716 1.03 16.95 19.41
N GLN A 717 0.97 16.64 20.70
CA GLN A 717 1.95 15.74 21.33
C GLN A 717 1.66 14.27 21.02
N PHE A 718 0.41 13.92 20.76
CA PHE A 718 0.03 12.55 20.42
C PHE A 718 0.56 12.17 19.03
N ARG A 719 1.23 11.03 18.95
CA ARG A 719 1.63 10.39 17.69
C ARG A 719 0.57 9.34 17.36
N MET A 720 -0.28 9.63 16.40
CA MET A 720 -1.51 8.90 16.16
C MET A 720 -1.82 8.68 14.69
N MET A 721 -2.69 7.71 14.42
CA MET A 721 -3.21 7.38 13.10
C MET A 721 -4.75 7.45 13.10
N GLY A 722 -5.32 7.60 11.91
CA GLY A 722 -6.76 7.54 11.64
C GLY A 722 -7.04 6.45 10.62
N PRO A 723 -7.14 5.17 11.03
CA PRO A 723 -7.32 4.04 10.11
C PRO A 723 -8.75 3.92 9.56
N HIS A 724 -9.73 4.61 10.15
CA HIS A 724 -11.15 4.38 9.87
C HIS A 724 -11.87 5.66 9.40
N PRO A 725 -11.49 6.25 8.25
CA PRO A 725 -12.19 7.42 7.74
C PRO A 725 -13.64 7.06 7.35
N LEU A 726 -14.65 7.76 7.90
CA LEU A 726 -16.08 7.61 7.58
C LEU A 726 -16.81 8.97 7.44
N GLY A 727 -18.02 8.98 6.86
CA GLY A 727 -19.03 10.04 7.05
C GLY A 727 -19.03 11.25 6.09
N THR A 728 -18.08 11.33 5.16
CA THR A 728 -17.94 12.49 4.25
C THR A 728 -19.04 12.65 3.20
N ALA A 729 -19.88 11.64 3.03
CA ALA A 729 -21.07 11.69 2.20
C ALA A 729 -22.23 11.02 2.94
N ARG A 730 -22.38 11.36 4.23
CA ARG A 730 -23.28 10.69 5.15
C ARG A 730 -24.71 10.58 4.63
N MET A 731 -25.34 9.47 4.98
CA MET A 731 -26.77 9.24 4.84
C MET A 731 -27.57 10.08 5.84
N GLY A 732 -28.76 10.50 5.44
CA GLY A 732 -29.69 11.19 6.33
C GLY A 732 -31.01 11.53 5.65
N ARG A 733 -31.83 12.35 6.33
CA ARG A 733 -33.22 12.57 5.94
C ARG A 733 -33.36 13.48 4.72
N ASP A 734 -32.52 14.50 4.62
CA ASP A 734 -32.62 15.48 3.55
C ASP A 734 -31.26 16.07 3.11
N ALA A 735 -31.30 16.74 1.96
CA ALA A 735 -30.15 17.34 1.29
C ALA A 735 -29.46 18.48 2.06
N ARG A 736 -30.08 19.03 3.11
CA ARG A 736 -29.48 20.10 3.94
C ARG A 736 -28.47 19.52 4.92
N GLU A 737 -28.72 18.31 5.41
CA GLU A 737 -27.89 17.67 6.43
C GLU A 737 -27.12 16.45 5.92
N ALA A 738 -27.46 15.88 4.76
CA ALA A 738 -26.86 14.66 4.24
C ALA A 738 -26.53 14.76 2.73
N VAL A 739 -25.81 13.76 2.24
CA VAL A 739 -25.43 13.64 0.82
C VAL A 739 -26.27 12.59 0.10
N VAL A 740 -26.61 11.51 0.80
CA VAL A 740 -27.50 10.46 0.29
C VAL A 740 -28.73 10.31 1.15
N ASP A 741 -29.83 9.91 0.53
CA ASP A 741 -31.04 9.47 1.22
C ASP A 741 -30.86 8.08 1.83
N PHE A 742 -31.91 7.59 2.52
CA PHE A 742 -31.92 6.25 3.12
C PHE A 742 -31.89 5.12 2.10
N GLU A 743 -31.98 5.41 0.81
CA GLU A 743 -31.89 4.44 -0.29
C GLU A 743 -30.55 4.56 -1.04
N HIS A 744 -29.57 5.24 -0.44
CA HIS A 744 -28.23 5.49 -0.99
C HIS A 744 -28.19 6.41 -2.21
N ARG A 745 -29.31 7.03 -2.62
CA ARG A 745 -29.35 7.92 -3.79
C ARG A 745 -28.75 9.26 -3.42
N VAL A 746 -27.88 9.80 -4.27
CA VAL A 746 -27.32 11.14 -4.09
C VAL A 746 -28.42 12.18 -4.29
N PHE A 747 -28.64 13.03 -3.29
CA PHE A 747 -29.69 14.05 -3.36
C PHE A 747 -29.54 14.95 -4.60
N GLY A 748 -30.67 15.24 -5.26
CA GLY A 748 -30.70 16.07 -6.46
C GLY A 748 -30.25 15.34 -7.74
N THR A 749 -30.09 14.02 -7.69
CA THR A 749 -29.74 13.20 -8.85
C THR A 749 -30.63 11.96 -8.96
N THR A 750 -30.64 11.32 -10.13
CA THR A 750 -31.26 9.99 -10.31
C THR A 750 -30.25 9.02 -10.91
N GLY A 751 -30.34 7.74 -10.55
CA GLY A 751 -29.40 6.72 -11.03
C GLY A 751 -27.97 6.86 -10.48
N LEU A 752 -27.74 7.69 -9.46
CA LEU A 752 -26.43 7.87 -8.83
C LEU A 752 -26.51 7.51 -7.35
N TYR A 753 -25.68 6.55 -6.94
CA TYR A 753 -25.69 5.97 -5.60
C TYR A 753 -24.30 6.00 -4.97
N ILE A 754 -24.21 5.88 -3.65
CA ILE A 754 -22.93 5.72 -2.93
C ILE A 754 -22.98 4.47 -2.05
N ALA A 755 -21.94 3.62 -2.16
CA ALA A 755 -21.82 2.38 -1.41
C ALA A 755 -20.40 2.22 -0.84
N ASP A 756 -19.97 3.15 0.02
CA ASP A 756 -18.70 3.06 0.75
C ASP A 756 -18.78 3.72 2.14
N GLY A 757 -17.67 3.75 2.89
CA GLY A 757 -17.61 4.31 4.24
C GLY A 757 -18.00 5.79 4.38
N SER A 758 -18.08 6.54 3.28
CA SER A 758 -18.54 7.93 3.29
C SER A 758 -20.01 8.05 3.71
N VAL A 759 -20.85 7.03 3.48
CA VAL A 759 -22.29 7.08 3.82
C VAL A 759 -22.59 6.82 5.28
N VAL A 760 -21.65 6.22 6.02
CA VAL A 760 -21.83 5.84 7.43
C VAL A 760 -22.02 7.11 8.27
N PRO A 761 -23.16 7.25 8.99
CA PRO A 761 -23.58 8.55 9.53
C PRO A 761 -22.83 8.98 10.79
N THR A 762 -22.40 8.03 11.63
CA THR A 762 -21.68 8.31 12.88
C THR A 762 -20.50 7.35 13.08
N SER A 763 -19.58 7.71 13.98
CA SER A 763 -18.43 6.87 14.35
C SER A 763 -18.91 5.58 15.03
N LEU A 764 -18.35 4.44 14.62
CA LEU A 764 -18.81 3.11 15.06
C LEU A 764 -18.20 2.66 16.39
N GLY A 765 -17.03 3.17 16.76
CA GLY A 765 -16.25 2.65 17.91
C GLY A 765 -15.61 1.27 17.67
N VAL A 766 -15.82 0.68 16.49
CA VAL A 766 -15.24 -0.58 16.03
C VAL A 766 -14.76 -0.45 14.58
N ASN A 767 -14.00 -1.43 14.07
CA ASN A 767 -13.51 -1.41 12.69
C ASN A 767 -14.68 -1.46 11.69
N PRO A 768 -14.68 -0.62 10.63
CA PRO A 768 -15.89 -0.35 9.85
C PRO A 768 -16.15 -1.33 8.70
N GLN A 769 -15.23 -2.25 8.36
CA GLN A 769 -15.32 -3.00 7.10
C GLN A 769 -16.62 -3.80 6.96
N VAL A 770 -17.08 -4.43 8.04
CA VAL A 770 -18.29 -5.25 8.05
C VAL A 770 -19.52 -4.38 7.85
N THR A 771 -19.60 -3.25 8.56
CA THR A 771 -20.66 -2.26 8.41
C THR A 771 -20.71 -1.71 6.98
N ILE A 772 -19.57 -1.34 6.40
CA ILE A 772 -19.51 -0.81 5.02
C ILE A 772 -20.02 -1.84 4.01
N MET A 773 -19.63 -3.11 4.15
CA MET A 773 -20.11 -4.19 3.28
C MET A 773 -21.61 -4.42 3.45
N ALA A 774 -22.14 -4.39 4.67
CA ALA A 774 -23.57 -4.54 4.92
C ALA A 774 -24.40 -3.40 4.31
N PHE A 775 -23.95 -2.14 4.43
CA PHE A 775 -24.53 -1.00 3.73
C PHE A 775 -24.51 -1.21 2.20
N ALA A 776 -23.43 -1.76 1.66
CA ALA A 776 -23.30 -2.01 0.24
C ALA A 776 -24.21 -3.14 -0.29
N LEU A 777 -24.42 -4.21 0.49
CA LEU A 777 -25.40 -5.25 0.15
C LEU A 777 -26.82 -4.68 0.11
N ARG A 778 -27.19 -3.87 1.12
CA ARG A 778 -28.47 -3.17 1.13
C ARG A 778 -28.63 -2.22 -0.05
N ALA A 779 -27.59 -1.43 -0.37
CA ALA A 779 -27.60 -0.54 -1.53
C ALA A 779 -27.82 -1.31 -2.84
N ALA A 780 -27.15 -2.45 -3.01
CA ALA A 780 -27.31 -3.29 -4.19
C ALA A 780 -28.74 -3.82 -4.36
N ASP A 781 -29.39 -4.28 -3.27
CA ASP A 781 -30.79 -4.72 -3.31
C ASP A 781 -31.73 -3.60 -3.77
N LEU A 782 -31.53 -2.38 -3.27
CA LEU A 782 -32.33 -1.22 -3.64
C LEU A 782 -32.08 -0.76 -5.08
N ILE A 783 -30.82 -0.76 -5.53
CA ILE A 783 -30.45 -0.41 -6.91
C ILE A 783 -31.08 -1.41 -7.89
N ALA A 784 -31.03 -2.70 -7.59
CA ALA A 784 -31.62 -3.71 -8.44
C ALA A 784 -33.16 -3.59 -8.48
N ALA A 785 -33.80 -3.28 -7.35
CA ALA A 785 -35.23 -2.98 -7.30
C ALA A 785 -35.59 -1.74 -8.14
N ASP A 786 -34.75 -0.71 -8.17
CA ASP A 786 -34.95 0.49 -8.99
C ASP A 786 -34.78 0.23 -10.51
N LEU A 787 -34.06 -0.83 -10.88
CA LEU A 787 -33.77 -1.18 -12.28
C LEU A 787 -34.68 -2.28 -12.84
N ASN A 788 -35.44 -2.97 -11.99
CA ASN A 788 -36.45 -3.95 -12.40
C ASN A 788 -37.82 -3.29 -12.47
#